data_AF-A0A919FAC3-F1
#
_entry.id   AF-A0A919FAC3-F1
#
_cell.length_a   1.000
_cell.length_b   1.000
_cell.length_c   1.000
_cell.angle_alpha   90.00
_cell.angle_beta   90.00
_cell.angle_gamma   90.00
#
_symmetry.space_group_name_H-M   'P 1'
#
loop_
_entity.id
_entity.type
_entity.pdbx_description
1 polymer ?
#
loop_
_entity_poly.entity_id
_entity_poly.type
_entity_poly.pdbx_seq_one_letter_code
_entity_poly.pdbx_strand_id
1 'polypeptide(L)'
;MTTVGLRIRHWVPALVTAPVGLLVASILAIPVAQAQDAKAPLLHALFQDHAVLQRGQPIPVWGQAGPDEQVRVEFAGKHVTARADHEGHWQAQLPAVQAGGPYTLTARTATARQTATDVLVGDVWLCSGQSNMELQVHRTLNSRAEIAGAANDRIRLLKVPQAARPAPQDGFAAPVQWQPATSQYVGDFSATCYYFARELQKQVDVPMGLINASLGGSRIEAWLSDGALRGAGDYADALDTLALYARDPQAAYARWGERWAAWWRSLPGVAEGDAPWDPAATTTGWRAAPKQLGNYRQWGVPELAGFTGMLWYRASVRLSAEQAAQATSLALGADEIDQTWVNGRGVGSDYGGGERNYPLPPGLLHAGDNLVVVNVLNTYADGGLSGPVALHLRDGGTVPLDGAWEYRQVPERAGTPPLAPWLSASGKTTLYNAMVAPLGRYALRGALWYQGESNTGEAGAYRGLLRAYRADLRRQFGAGLPLLVVQLPNFGPAPTQPQESGWAELRRAQRDVAGEDARSGLAVAIDLGERGDIHPANKQDVGRRLARTARHVVYGEALPPSGPVPASVRREGDTVVVGFDDVDGALVAYGADGPVGFELCDAQPGSCRYAGARIRGREVVLQAPNAAAATRVRYGWADSPVVTLYDSAGLPAGPFETAIP
;
A
#
# COMPACT_ATOMS: atom_id res chain seq x y z
N MET A 1 -23.98 41.81 35.86
CA MET A 1 -22.76 41.42 36.59
C MET A 1 -21.69 41.05 35.58
N THR A 2 -20.66 41.90 35.51
CA THR A 2 -19.26 41.58 35.14
C THR A 2 -18.98 40.77 33.88
N THR A 3 -18.74 41.52 32.81
CA THR A 3 -17.75 41.25 31.76
C THR A 3 -16.34 41.11 32.34
N VAL A 4 -15.61 40.07 31.94
CA VAL A 4 -14.14 40.00 32.08
C VAL A 4 -13.56 39.69 30.71
N GLY A 5 -12.93 40.70 30.11
CA GLY A 5 -12.12 40.57 28.91
C GLY A 5 -10.67 40.25 29.28
N LEU A 6 -10.07 39.26 28.61
CA LEU A 6 -8.64 39.03 28.66
C LEU A 6 -7.98 39.63 27.41
N ARG A 7 -7.01 40.52 27.65
CA ARG A 7 -6.22 41.26 26.66
C ARG A 7 -5.11 40.38 26.08
N ILE A 8 -5.00 40.32 24.76
CA ILE A 8 -3.82 39.79 24.05
C ILE A 8 -2.91 40.98 23.70
N ARG A 9 -1.70 40.99 24.28
CA ARG A 9 -0.64 41.99 24.03
C ARG A 9 -0.05 41.80 22.63
N HIS A 10 -0.09 42.84 21.81
CA HIS A 10 0.66 42.95 20.56
C HIS A 10 2.06 43.47 20.88
N TRP A 11 3.09 42.77 20.41
CA TRP A 11 4.47 43.24 20.42
C TRP A 11 4.77 43.97 19.11
N VAL A 12 5.13 45.25 19.20
CA VAL A 12 5.68 46.06 18.11
C VAL A 12 7.19 46.18 18.34
N PRO A 13 8.06 45.84 17.38
CA PRO A 13 9.46 46.25 17.45
C PRO A 13 9.61 47.68 16.93
N ALA A 14 10.30 48.50 17.71
CA ALA A 14 10.64 49.88 17.40
C ALA A 14 11.64 49.97 16.23
N LEU A 15 11.38 50.89 15.30
CA LEU A 15 12.35 51.36 14.31
C LEU A 15 13.42 52.21 15.01
N VAL A 16 14.68 51.77 14.91
CA VAL A 16 15.85 52.59 15.23
C VAL A 16 16.56 52.93 13.92
N THR A 17 16.60 54.21 13.60
CA THR A 17 17.36 54.80 12.49
C THR A 17 18.85 54.86 12.83
N ALA A 18 19.71 54.35 11.95
CA ALA A 18 21.16 54.52 12.01
C ALA A 18 21.70 55.07 10.67
N PRO A 19 22.78 55.88 10.68
CA PRO A 19 23.19 56.71 9.54
C PRO A 19 23.98 55.94 8.49
N VAL A 20 23.84 56.40 7.24
CA VAL A 20 24.54 55.91 6.05
C VAL A 20 26.01 56.32 6.09
N GLY A 21 26.91 55.34 6.18
CA GLY A 21 28.35 55.52 5.95
C GLY A 21 28.78 54.72 4.72
N LEU A 22 29.35 55.41 3.72
CA LEU A 22 29.97 54.80 2.54
C LEU A 22 31.11 53.86 2.98
N LEU A 23 31.04 52.58 2.57
CA LEU A 23 32.13 51.62 2.69
C LEU A 23 32.37 50.97 1.33
N VAL A 24 33.56 51.23 0.79
CA VAL A 24 34.11 50.67 -0.45
C VAL A 24 34.27 49.16 -0.29
N ALA A 25 33.54 48.38 -1.09
CA ALA A 25 33.59 46.92 -1.06
C ALA A 25 34.85 46.41 -1.78
N SER A 26 35.83 45.92 -1.01
CA SER A 26 36.91 45.08 -1.50
C SER A 26 36.39 43.66 -1.73
N ILE A 27 36.49 43.17 -2.97
CA ILE A 27 36.11 41.81 -3.36
C ILE A 27 37.12 40.83 -2.74
N LEU A 28 36.76 40.23 -1.60
CA LEU A 28 37.41 39.04 -1.06
C LEU A 28 36.79 37.83 -1.75
N ALA A 29 37.57 37.18 -2.61
CA ALA A 29 37.23 35.88 -3.19
C ALA A 29 37.15 34.84 -2.06
N ILE A 30 35.93 34.48 -1.68
CA ILE A 30 35.67 33.32 -0.81
C ILE A 30 35.97 32.09 -1.66
N PRO A 31 36.91 31.21 -1.28
CA PRO A 31 37.07 29.94 -1.96
C PRO A 31 35.76 29.17 -1.79
N VAL A 32 35.10 28.88 -2.91
CA VAL A 32 34.00 27.92 -2.97
C VAL A 32 34.59 26.61 -2.50
N ALA A 33 34.29 26.23 -1.25
CA ALA A 33 34.52 24.88 -0.78
C ALA A 33 33.70 23.98 -1.71
N GLN A 34 34.38 23.30 -2.63
CA GLN A 34 33.79 22.14 -3.29
C GLN A 34 33.31 21.24 -2.16
N ALA A 35 32.00 21.01 -2.09
CA ALA A 35 31.46 19.98 -1.23
C ALA A 35 32.22 18.71 -1.59
N GLN A 36 33.07 18.23 -0.68
CA GLN A 36 33.63 16.90 -0.80
C GLN A 36 32.43 15.97 -0.85
N ASP A 37 32.20 15.33 -2.00
CA ASP A 37 31.20 14.27 -2.13
C ASP A 37 31.38 13.35 -0.92
N ALA A 38 30.36 13.30 -0.07
CA ALA A 38 30.38 12.42 1.08
C ALA A 38 30.62 11.01 0.55
N LYS A 39 31.81 10.44 0.85
CA LYS A 39 32.16 9.09 0.40
C LYS A 39 31.01 8.16 0.73
N ALA A 40 30.47 7.50 -0.29
CA ALA A 40 29.36 6.58 -0.12
C ALA A 40 29.69 5.52 0.94
N PRO A 41 28.69 5.09 1.75
CA PRO A 41 28.95 4.20 2.86
C PRO A 41 29.42 2.83 2.37
N LEU A 42 30.46 2.31 3.02
CA LEU A 42 30.96 0.95 2.77
C LEU A 42 29.87 -0.09 2.98
N LEU A 43 28.93 0.12 3.90
CA LEU A 43 27.81 -0.78 4.17
C LEU A 43 26.49 -0.14 3.77
N HIS A 44 25.65 -0.90 3.06
CA HIS A 44 24.26 -0.50 2.79
C HIS A 44 23.48 -0.23 4.10
N ALA A 45 22.47 0.65 4.05
CA ALA A 45 21.74 1.14 5.23
C ALA A 45 21.02 0.05 6.07
N LEU A 46 20.88 -1.17 5.54
CA LEU A 46 20.38 -2.33 6.30
C LEU A 46 21.42 -2.91 7.28
N PHE A 47 22.70 -2.68 7.03
CA PHE A 47 23.84 -3.18 7.80
C PHE A 47 24.38 -2.07 8.70
N GLN A 48 23.62 -1.78 9.75
CA GLN A 48 23.91 -0.73 10.72
C GLN A 48 23.82 -1.27 12.15
N ASP A 49 24.04 -0.39 13.12
CA ASP A 49 23.88 -0.74 14.53
C ASP A 49 22.50 -1.35 14.79
N HIS A 50 22.45 -2.31 15.71
CA HIS A 50 21.25 -3.04 16.08
C HIS A 50 20.65 -3.96 14.99
N ALA A 51 21.27 -4.13 13.83
CA ALA A 51 20.75 -4.99 12.77
C ALA A 51 20.56 -6.46 13.22
N VAL A 52 19.61 -7.16 12.59
CA VAL A 52 19.42 -8.61 12.76
C VAL A 52 19.64 -9.30 11.43
N LEU A 53 20.66 -10.17 11.36
CA LEU A 53 21.01 -10.93 10.18
C LEU A 53 20.43 -12.35 10.26
N GLN A 54 20.02 -12.91 9.12
CA GLN A 54 19.38 -14.22 9.10
C GLN A 54 20.36 -15.36 9.42
N ARG A 55 19.97 -16.18 10.40
CA ARG A 55 20.72 -17.36 10.85
C ARG A 55 20.63 -18.52 9.86
N GLY A 56 21.59 -19.45 9.97
CA GLY A 56 21.49 -20.80 9.38
C GLY A 56 21.63 -20.86 7.86
N GLN A 57 21.92 -19.73 7.21
CA GLN A 57 22.21 -19.66 5.77
C GLN A 57 23.29 -18.61 5.50
N PRO A 58 23.97 -18.66 4.33
CA PRO A 58 24.94 -17.64 3.95
C PRO A 58 24.34 -16.24 4.01
N ILE A 59 25.12 -15.25 4.44
CA ILE A 59 24.65 -13.88 4.69
C ILE A 59 25.18 -12.97 3.58
N PRO A 60 24.33 -12.51 2.64
CA PRO A 60 24.72 -11.50 1.66
C PRO A 60 24.95 -10.16 2.35
N VAL A 61 26.07 -9.51 2.03
CA VAL A 61 26.40 -8.15 2.50
C VAL A 61 26.89 -7.34 1.31
N TRP A 62 26.49 -6.08 1.23
CA TRP A 62 26.83 -5.19 0.12
C TRP A 62 26.91 -3.74 0.57
N GLY A 63 27.46 -2.90 -0.29
CA GLY A 63 27.54 -1.45 -0.13
C GLY A 63 28.33 -0.82 -1.27
N GLN A 64 28.94 0.34 -1.02
CA GLN A 64 29.72 1.06 -2.02
C GLN A 64 31.18 1.27 -1.59
N ALA A 65 32.10 1.31 -2.54
CA ALA A 65 33.52 1.65 -2.32
C ALA A 65 34.06 2.37 -3.57
N GLY A 66 35.35 2.74 -3.58
CA GLY A 66 35.96 3.24 -4.80
C GLY A 66 35.87 2.21 -5.94
N PRO A 67 35.75 2.63 -7.21
CA PRO A 67 35.77 1.71 -8.34
C PRO A 67 36.97 0.76 -8.30
N ASP A 68 36.73 -0.53 -8.56
CA ASP A 68 37.72 -1.61 -8.48
C ASP A 68 38.40 -1.78 -7.11
N GLU A 69 37.96 -1.09 -6.06
CA GLU A 69 38.55 -1.17 -4.72
C GLU A 69 38.24 -2.52 -4.07
N GLN A 70 39.22 -3.05 -3.33
CA GLN A 70 39.02 -4.28 -2.57
C GLN A 70 38.39 -3.96 -1.21
N VAL A 71 37.29 -4.66 -0.89
CA VAL A 71 36.57 -4.53 0.37
C VAL A 71 36.68 -5.84 1.14
N ARG A 72 37.19 -5.78 2.38
CA ARG A 72 37.19 -6.91 3.31
C ARG A 72 36.08 -6.73 4.33
N VAL A 73 35.24 -7.76 4.46
CA VAL A 73 34.10 -7.81 5.38
C VAL A 73 34.37 -8.86 6.45
N GLU A 74 34.14 -8.51 7.71
CA GLU A 74 34.31 -9.40 8.86
C GLU A 74 33.08 -9.40 9.75
N PHE A 75 32.68 -10.60 10.18
CA PHE A 75 31.51 -10.80 11.03
C PHE A 75 31.60 -12.13 11.77
N ALA A 76 31.33 -12.13 13.09
CA ALA A 76 31.30 -13.35 13.92
C ALA A 76 32.54 -14.27 13.74
N GLY A 77 33.74 -13.68 13.67
CA GLY A 77 35.00 -14.41 13.47
C GLY A 77 35.21 -14.97 12.06
N LYS A 78 34.30 -14.71 11.12
CA LYS A 78 34.42 -15.02 9.69
C LYS A 78 34.81 -13.77 8.92
N HIS A 79 35.46 -13.95 7.77
CA HIS A 79 35.73 -12.86 6.86
C HIS A 79 35.66 -13.30 5.40
N VAL A 80 35.37 -12.34 4.53
CA VAL A 80 35.37 -12.48 3.07
C VAL A 80 35.90 -11.21 2.44
N THR A 81 36.32 -11.31 1.18
CA THR A 81 36.78 -10.16 0.40
C THR A 81 35.99 -10.08 -0.89
N ALA A 82 35.58 -8.88 -1.27
CA ALA A 82 34.95 -8.55 -2.53
C ALA A 82 35.72 -7.43 -3.23
N ARG A 83 35.45 -7.24 -4.51
CA ARG A 83 35.92 -6.09 -5.29
C ARG A 83 34.69 -5.30 -5.73
N ALA A 84 34.73 -3.98 -5.56
CA ALA A 84 33.73 -3.10 -6.12
C ALA A 84 33.81 -3.09 -7.65
N ASP A 85 32.67 -2.99 -8.31
CA ASP A 85 32.62 -2.81 -9.75
C ASP A 85 33.04 -1.38 -10.14
N HIS A 86 32.98 -1.09 -11.45
CA HIS A 86 33.32 0.22 -12.00
C HIS A 86 32.40 1.36 -11.54
N GLU A 87 31.20 1.06 -11.05
CA GLU A 87 30.24 2.01 -10.48
C GLU A 87 30.42 2.13 -8.97
N GLY A 88 31.32 1.34 -8.37
CA GLY A 88 31.61 1.35 -6.95
C GLY A 88 30.75 0.38 -6.13
N HIS A 89 29.86 -0.40 -6.74
CA HIS A 89 29.02 -1.36 -6.02
C HIS A 89 29.82 -2.63 -5.70
N TRP A 90 29.71 -3.12 -4.47
CA TRP A 90 30.31 -4.40 -4.09
C TRP A 90 29.32 -5.28 -3.34
N GLN A 91 29.46 -6.59 -3.51
CA GLN A 91 28.71 -7.58 -2.74
C GLN A 91 29.61 -8.75 -2.34
N ALA A 92 29.36 -9.33 -1.18
CA ALA A 92 30.04 -10.50 -0.66
C ALA A 92 29.04 -11.42 0.05
N GLN A 93 29.39 -12.70 0.19
CA GLN A 93 28.57 -13.66 0.91
C GLN A 93 29.37 -14.23 2.08
N LEU A 94 29.00 -13.84 3.30
CA LEU A 94 29.58 -14.40 4.51
C LEU A 94 29.03 -15.83 4.74
N PRO A 95 29.83 -16.73 5.35
CA PRO A 95 29.35 -18.05 5.77
C PRO A 95 28.16 -17.96 6.72
N ALA A 96 27.37 -19.03 6.79
CA ALA A 96 26.26 -19.13 7.73
C ALA A 96 26.74 -19.01 9.19
N VAL A 97 25.96 -18.27 9.98
CA VAL A 97 26.19 -18.08 11.42
C VAL A 97 24.97 -18.59 12.18
N GLN A 98 25.20 -19.21 13.35
CA GLN A 98 24.14 -19.65 14.25
C GLN A 98 23.50 -18.46 14.97
N ALA A 99 22.28 -18.65 15.50
CA ALA A 99 21.61 -17.59 16.26
C ALA A 99 22.46 -17.13 17.46
N GLY A 100 22.47 -15.83 17.74
CA GLY A 100 23.24 -15.26 18.85
C GLY A 100 23.67 -13.82 18.60
N GLY A 101 24.76 -13.42 19.22
CA GLY A 101 25.25 -12.04 19.28
C GLY A 101 25.18 -11.47 20.69
N PRO A 102 25.50 -10.17 20.88
CA PRO A 102 25.84 -9.21 19.84
C PRO A 102 27.20 -9.46 19.17
N TYR A 103 27.28 -9.16 17.88
CA TYR A 103 28.51 -9.16 17.09
C TYR A 103 28.79 -7.77 16.50
N THR A 104 29.99 -7.58 15.97
CA THR A 104 30.35 -6.41 15.17
C THR A 104 30.58 -6.83 13.71
N LEU A 105 29.85 -6.21 12.78
CA LEU A 105 30.10 -6.29 11.34
C LEU A 105 31.05 -5.16 10.96
N THR A 106 32.16 -5.49 10.29
CA THR A 106 33.13 -4.49 9.83
C THR A 106 33.34 -4.63 8.33
N ALA A 107 33.19 -3.54 7.58
CA ALA A 107 33.69 -3.43 6.21
C ALA A 107 34.90 -2.49 6.20
N ARG A 108 35.96 -2.85 5.48
CA ARG A 108 37.16 -2.02 5.35
C ARG A 108 37.79 -2.11 3.97
N THR A 109 38.38 -1.02 3.55
CA THR A 109 39.26 -0.92 2.39
C THR A 109 40.66 -0.50 2.83
N ALA A 110 41.54 -0.15 1.90
CA ALA A 110 42.85 0.39 2.23
C ALA A 110 42.78 1.76 2.93
N THR A 111 41.72 2.54 2.68
CA THR A 111 41.62 3.94 3.14
C THR A 111 40.39 4.23 4.02
N ALA A 112 39.45 3.30 4.14
CA ALA A 112 38.21 3.49 4.87
C ALA A 112 37.83 2.27 5.72
N ARG A 113 37.09 2.51 6.80
CA ARG A 113 36.50 1.47 7.66
C ARG A 113 35.14 1.94 8.13
N GLN A 114 34.16 1.05 8.07
CA GLN A 114 32.82 1.24 8.64
C GLN A 114 32.46 0.03 9.49
N THR A 115 31.79 0.27 10.60
CA THR A 115 31.35 -0.76 11.55
C THR A 115 29.87 -0.62 11.86
N ALA A 116 29.21 -1.76 12.02
CA ALA A 116 27.90 -1.90 12.63
C ALA A 116 28.06 -2.78 13.88
N THR A 117 27.65 -2.27 15.02
CA THR A 117 27.78 -2.87 16.35
C THR A 117 26.43 -3.34 16.87
N ASP A 118 26.44 -4.17 17.91
CA ASP A 118 25.22 -4.80 18.43
C ASP A 118 24.41 -5.50 17.32
N VAL A 119 25.07 -6.27 16.46
CA VAL A 119 24.38 -7.01 15.39
C VAL A 119 24.01 -8.40 15.91
N LEU A 120 22.72 -8.74 15.86
CA LEU A 120 22.22 -10.07 16.22
C LEU A 120 22.11 -10.98 15.00
N VAL A 121 22.14 -12.29 15.24
CA VAL A 121 21.85 -13.32 14.24
C VAL A 121 20.62 -14.08 14.69
N GLY A 122 19.59 -14.16 13.85
CA GLY A 122 18.25 -14.61 14.24
C GLY A 122 17.35 -14.94 13.05
N ASP A 123 16.03 -14.98 13.27
CA ASP A 123 15.06 -15.13 12.19
C ASP A 123 14.54 -13.75 11.75
N VAL A 124 14.71 -13.45 10.46
CA VAL A 124 14.36 -12.16 9.85
C VAL A 124 13.12 -12.31 9.00
N TRP A 125 12.14 -11.43 9.20
CA TRP A 125 10.85 -11.45 8.52
C TRP A 125 10.58 -10.14 7.79
N LEU A 126 10.14 -10.23 6.54
CA LEU A 126 9.55 -9.11 5.82
C LEU A 126 8.07 -9.02 6.18
N CYS A 127 7.64 -7.90 6.72
CA CYS A 127 6.24 -7.57 7.02
C CYS A 127 5.76 -6.54 6.01
N SER A 128 4.91 -6.94 5.07
CA SER A 128 4.46 -6.09 3.98
C SER A 128 2.94 -6.08 3.78
N GLY A 129 2.45 -5.02 3.14
CA GLY A 129 1.04 -4.86 2.82
C GLY A 129 0.55 -3.43 3.06
N GLN A 130 -0.73 -3.31 3.40
CA GLN A 130 -1.38 -2.00 3.54
C GLN A 130 -1.60 -1.59 4.99
N SER A 131 -2.61 -0.76 5.26
CA SER A 131 -2.88 -0.11 6.54
C SER A 131 -3.00 -1.10 7.71
N ASN A 132 -3.49 -2.32 7.46
CA ASN A 132 -3.60 -3.35 8.49
C ASN A 132 -2.25 -4.01 8.87
N MET A 133 -1.25 -3.98 7.98
CA MET A 133 0.15 -4.25 8.32
C MET A 133 0.78 -3.02 8.99
N GLU A 134 0.44 -1.82 8.54
CA GLU A 134 1.03 -0.57 9.02
C GLU A 134 0.63 -0.20 10.47
N LEU A 135 -0.59 -0.56 10.87
CA LEU A 135 -1.21 -0.12 12.12
C LEU A 135 -0.27 -0.29 13.33
N GLN A 136 -0.04 0.82 14.03
CA GLN A 136 0.92 0.88 15.13
C GLN A 136 0.38 0.28 16.43
N VAL A 137 1.26 -0.28 17.27
CA VAL A 137 0.89 -0.87 18.58
C VAL A 137 0.07 0.09 19.43
N HIS A 138 0.42 1.38 19.49
CA HIS A 138 -0.30 2.36 20.32
C HIS A 138 -1.79 2.51 19.93
N ARG A 139 -2.16 2.11 18.71
CA ARG A 139 -3.54 2.15 18.18
C ARG A 139 -4.33 0.83 18.38
N THR A 140 -3.76 -0.15 19.09
CA THR A 140 -4.37 -1.48 19.28
C THR A 140 -4.94 -1.69 20.68
N LEU A 141 -5.74 -2.74 20.86
CA LEU A 141 -6.22 -3.14 22.18
C LEU A 141 -5.06 -3.50 23.11
N ASN A 142 -5.20 -3.14 24.39
CA ASN A 142 -4.19 -3.34 25.45
C ASN A 142 -2.86 -2.57 25.25
N SER A 143 -2.78 -1.63 24.32
CA SER A 143 -1.52 -1.00 23.92
C SER A 143 -0.70 -0.39 25.07
N ARG A 144 -1.36 0.19 26.07
CA ARG A 144 -0.68 0.78 27.24
C ARG A 144 0.13 -0.24 28.02
N ALA A 145 -0.45 -1.40 28.31
CA ALA A 145 0.25 -2.46 29.03
C ALA A 145 1.36 -3.08 28.17
N GLU A 146 1.12 -3.22 26.87
CA GLU A 146 2.07 -3.76 25.91
C GLU A 146 3.32 -2.89 25.76
N ILE A 147 3.13 -1.56 25.67
CA ILE A 147 4.23 -0.61 25.60
C ILE A 147 4.97 -0.56 26.93
N ALA A 148 4.26 -0.48 28.07
CA ALA A 148 4.89 -0.40 29.39
C ALA A 148 5.69 -1.68 29.74
N GLY A 149 5.22 -2.85 29.30
CA GLY A 149 5.87 -4.13 29.53
C GLY A 149 6.94 -4.52 28.50
N ALA A 150 7.15 -3.71 27.45
CA ALA A 150 8.12 -4.01 26.40
C ALA A 150 9.56 -3.84 26.89
N ALA A 151 10.25 -4.97 27.09
CA ALA A 151 11.64 -5.03 27.49
C ALA A 151 12.34 -6.23 26.82
N ASN A 152 12.36 -6.26 25.49
CA ASN A 152 12.94 -7.34 24.71
C ASN A 152 13.84 -6.79 23.60
N ASP A 153 15.14 -6.71 23.86
CA ASP A 153 16.14 -6.23 22.91
C ASP A 153 16.47 -7.24 21.78
N ARG A 154 15.99 -8.48 21.90
CA ARG A 154 16.13 -9.55 20.90
C ARG A 154 15.04 -9.53 19.84
N ILE A 155 14.03 -8.67 19.96
CA ILE A 155 13.10 -8.36 18.86
C ILE A 155 13.44 -6.96 18.37
N ARG A 156 13.71 -6.81 17.08
CA ARG A 156 14.09 -5.52 16.49
C ARG A 156 13.35 -5.26 15.21
N LEU A 157 12.90 -4.03 15.01
CA LEU A 157 12.15 -3.63 13.83
C LEU A 157 12.85 -2.47 13.10
N LEU A 158 12.96 -2.61 11.78
CA LEU A 158 13.32 -1.54 10.86
C LEU A 158 12.10 -1.17 10.03
N LYS A 159 11.69 0.10 10.08
CA LYS A 159 10.61 0.63 9.25
C LYS A 159 11.18 1.19 7.95
N VAL A 160 10.73 0.66 6.82
CA VAL A 160 11.03 1.21 5.50
C VAL A 160 10.23 2.51 5.31
N PRO A 161 10.84 3.61 4.84
CA PRO A 161 10.12 4.85 4.58
C PRO A 161 9.09 4.64 3.48
N GLN A 162 7.91 5.21 3.67
CA GLN A 162 6.86 5.17 2.66
C GLN A 162 7.26 6.08 1.49
N ALA A 163 7.45 5.48 0.33
CA ALA A 163 7.82 6.19 -0.88
C ALA A 163 7.32 5.43 -2.10
N ALA A 164 7.14 6.16 -3.19
CA ALA A 164 6.82 5.63 -4.51
C ALA A 164 7.85 6.16 -5.51
N ARG A 165 8.33 5.30 -6.41
CA ARG A 165 9.25 5.68 -7.49
C ARG A 165 8.88 4.96 -8.78
N PRO A 166 8.99 5.63 -9.94
CA PRO A 166 8.66 5.01 -11.22
C PRO A 166 9.72 4.01 -11.70
N ALA A 167 10.90 3.98 -11.08
CA ALA A 167 11.96 3.02 -11.35
C ALA A 167 12.56 2.47 -10.03
N PRO A 168 13.09 1.22 -10.01
CA PRO A 168 13.73 0.65 -8.84
C PRO A 168 14.83 1.54 -8.27
N GLN A 169 14.95 1.58 -6.95
CA GLN A 169 15.99 2.30 -6.24
C GLN A 169 16.93 1.33 -5.52
N ASP A 170 18.20 1.69 -5.42
CA ASP A 170 19.20 0.92 -4.67
C ASP A 170 19.27 1.29 -3.19
N GLY A 171 18.63 2.41 -2.80
CA GLY A 171 18.62 2.93 -1.43
C GLY A 171 17.24 3.46 -1.00
N PHE A 172 17.05 3.63 0.30
CA PHE A 172 15.80 4.12 0.87
C PHE A 172 15.60 5.63 0.67
N ALA A 173 14.35 6.06 0.57
CA ALA A 173 13.99 7.47 0.37
C ALA A 173 14.29 8.37 1.58
N ALA A 174 14.53 7.79 2.76
CA ALA A 174 14.93 8.48 3.98
C ALA A 174 15.81 7.55 4.84
N PRO A 175 16.57 8.09 5.80
CA PRO A 175 17.33 7.27 6.74
C PRO A 175 16.45 6.25 7.46
N VAL A 176 16.98 5.05 7.65
CA VAL A 176 16.33 3.94 8.36
C VAL A 176 17.15 3.54 9.57
N GLN A 177 16.50 2.96 10.58
CA GLN A 177 17.15 2.48 11.81
C GLN A 177 16.50 1.18 12.27
N TRP A 178 17.32 0.27 12.80
CA TRP A 178 16.85 -0.87 13.57
C TRP A 178 16.59 -0.44 15.00
N GLN A 179 15.38 -0.69 15.49
CA GLN A 179 14.96 -0.32 16.84
C GLN A 179 14.64 -1.56 17.67
N PRO A 180 15.16 -1.70 18.90
CA PRO A 180 14.81 -2.79 19.79
C PRO A 180 13.38 -2.64 20.34
N ALA A 181 12.72 -3.75 20.67
CA ALA A 181 11.38 -3.76 21.24
C ALA A 181 11.40 -3.38 22.73
N THR A 182 11.63 -2.09 22.98
CA THR A 182 11.55 -1.45 24.30
C THR A 182 10.32 -0.57 24.40
N SER A 183 9.97 -0.16 25.62
CA SER A 183 8.88 0.78 25.88
C SER A 183 9.03 2.13 25.15
N GLN A 184 10.24 2.49 24.73
CA GLN A 184 10.50 3.70 23.96
C GLN A 184 10.01 3.59 22.51
N TYR A 185 10.12 2.41 21.88
CA TYR A 185 9.92 2.27 20.43
C TYR A 185 8.69 1.44 20.05
N VAL A 186 8.29 0.47 20.88
CA VAL A 186 7.22 -0.49 20.55
C VAL A 186 5.91 0.19 20.17
N GLY A 187 5.60 1.35 20.75
CA GLY A 187 4.39 2.12 20.42
C GLY A 187 4.23 2.39 18.92
N ASP A 188 5.33 2.62 18.20
CA ASP A 188 5.34 2.99 16.77
C ASP A 188 5.59 1.80 15.83
N PHE A 189 5.83 0.61 16.38
CA PHE A 189 6.02 -0.60 15.58
C PHE A 189 4.70 -1.03 14.93
N SER A 190 4.79 -1.67 13.76
CA SER A 190 3.67 -2.44 13.21
C SER A 190 3.21 -3.46 14.25
N ALA A 191 1.96 -3.35 14.66
CA ALA A 191 1.38 -4.22 15.67
C ALA A 191 1.32 -5.68 15.19
N THR A 192 0.90 -5.89 13.95
CA THR A 192 0.86 -7.22 13.33
C THR A 192 2.25 -7.87 13.38
N CYS A 193 3.28 -7.15 12.93
CA CYS A 193 4.64 -7.65 12.85
C CYS A 193 5.25 -7.90 14.24
N TYR A 194 5.08 -6.96 15.17
CA TYR A 194 5.57 -7.06 16.55
C TYR A 194 4.91 -8.22 17.31
N TYR A 195 3.58 -8.29 17.34
CA TYR A 195 2.87 -9.35 18.06
C TYR A 195 3.16 -10.73 17.45
N PHE A 196 3.32 -10.83 16.13
CA PHE A 196 3.79 -12.07 15.49
C PHE A 196 5.14 -12.53 16.06
N ALA A 197 6.16 -11.67 16.05
CA ALA A 197 7.49 -12.04 16.54
C ALA A 197 7.48 -12.35 18.03
N ARG A 198 6.77 -11.54 18.83
CA ARG A 198 6.60 -11.75 20.29
C ARG A 198 5.98 -13.10 20.60
N GLU A 199 4.94 -13.50 19.87
CA GLU A 199 4.27 -14.78 20.08
C GLU A 199 5.10 -15.95 19.56
N LEU A 200 5.75 -15.80 18.39
CA LEU A 200 6.60 -16.85 17.82
C LEU A 200 7.84 -17.12 18.69
N GLN A 201 8.46 -16.08 19.25
CA GLN A 201 9.69 -16.22 20.05
C GLN A 201 9.47 -17.03 21.34
N LYS A 202 8.22 -17.15 21.84
CA LYS A 202 7.89 -18.04 22.95
C LYS A 202 8.14 -19.52 22.63
N GLN A 203 8.16 -19.88 21.35
CA GLN A 203 8.35 -21.24 20.85
C GLN A 203 9.69 -21.40 20.13
N VAL A 204 10.19 -20.32 19.50
CA VAL A 204 11.46 -20.29 18.78
C VAL A 204 12.38 -19.26 19.43
N ASP A 205 13.19 -19.69 20.40
CA ASP A 205 14.05 -18.81 21.21
C ASP A 205 15.30 -18.33 20.47
N VAL A 206 15.10 -17.46 19.47
CA VAL A 206 16.17 -16.78 18.73
C VAL A 206 15.86 -15.28 18.62
N PRO A 207 16.86 -14.42 18.34
CA PRO A 207 16.57 -13.05 17.96
C PRO A 207 15.62 -12.97 16.76
N MET A 208 14.75 -11.97 16.73
CA MET A 208 13.79 -11.72 15.66
C MET A 208 14.06 -10.37 15.02
N GLY A 209 14.32 -10.37 13.71
CA GLY A 209 14.43 -9.19 12.88
C GLY A 209 13.14 -8.96 12.10
N LEU A 210 12.60 -7.75 12.15
CA LEU A 210 11.36 -7.36 11.48
C LEU A 210 11.64 -6.21 10.52
N ILE A 211 11.39 -6.40 9.23
CA ILE A 211 11.45 -5.33 8.22
C ILE A 211 10.02 -4.95 7.87
N ASN A 212 9.56 -3.77 8.28
CA ASN A 212 8.21 -3.30 7.99
C ASN A 212 8.20 -2.43 6.72
N ALA A 213 7.62 -2.94 5.64
CA ALA A 213 7.39 -2.23 4.39
C ALA A 213 5.89 -2.19 4.09
N SER A 214 5.20 -1.17 4.60
CA SER A 214 3.73 -1.07 4.52
C SER A 214 3.25 0.34 4.17
N LEU A 215 2.19 0.44 3.36
CA LEU A 215 1.52 1.71 3.04
C LEU A 215 -0.01 1.55 2.95
N GLY A 216 -0.74 2.28 3.77
CA GLY A 216 -2.20 2.37 3.74
C GLY A 216 -2.80 2.64 2.35
N GLY A 217 -3.96 2.03 2.09
CA GLY A 217 -4.67 2.17 0.82
C GLY A 217 -4.02 1.48 -0.38
N SER A 218 -2.84 0.86 -0.22
CA SER A 218 -2.12 0.29 -1.36
C SER A 218 -2.77 -0.97 -1.94
N ARG A 219 -2.67 -1.08 -3.26
CA ARG A 219 -3.11 -2.21 -4.07
C ARG A 219 -1.92 -3.10 -4.42
N ILE A 220 -2.15 -4.40 -4.57
CA ILE A 220 -1.07 -5.40 -4.78
C ILE A 220 -0.22 -5.12 -6.02
N GLU A 221 -0.77 -4.49 -7.06
CA GLU A 221 -0.07 -4.11 -8.28
C GLU A 221 1.11 -3.16 -8.03
N ALA A 222 1.03 -2.31 -6.99
CA ALA A 222 2.11 -1.41 -6.63
C ALA A 222 3.30 -2.12 -5.96
N TRP A 223 3.08 -3.33 -5.42
CA TRP A 223 4.05 -4.13 -4.68
C TRP A 223 4.81 -5.18 -5.51
N LEU A 224 4.45 -5.32 -6.79
CA LEU A 224 5.07 -6.25 -7.73
C LEU A 224 6.16 -5.57 -8.55
N SER A 225 7.27 -6.26 -8.81
CA SER A 225 8.26 -5.81 -9.80
C SER A 225 7.65 -5.71 -11.20
N ASP A 226 8.27 -4.94 -12.10
CA ASP A 226 7.81 -4.78 -13.49
C ASP A 226 7.64 -6.16 -14.16
N GLY A 227 8.66 -7.02 -14.06
CA GLY A 227 8.63 -8.36 -14.65
C GLY A 227 7.55 -9.26 -14.04
N ALA A 228 7.30 -9.16 -12.74
CA ALA A 228 6.23 -9.91 -12.09
C ALA A 228 4.84 -9.45 -12.56
N LEU A 229 4.64 -8.14 -12.66
CA LEU A 229 3.36 -7.57 -13.01
C LEU A 229 3.03 -7.81 -14.49
N ARG A 230 4.00 -7.71 -15.41
CA ARG A 230 3.83 -8.12 -16.83
C ARG A 230 3.40 -9.57 -16.97
N GLY A 231 3.92 -10.46 -16.13
CA GLY A 231 3.55 -11.88 -16.13
C GLY A 231 2.19 -12.18 -15.48
N ALA A 232 1.61 -11.24 -14.73
CA ALA A 232 0.39 -11.46 -13.94
C ALA A 232 -0.90 -11.05 -14.67
N GLY A 233 -0.82 -10.25 -15.73
CA GLY A 233 -1.98 -9.77 -16.48
C GLY A 233 -1.65 -8.70 -17.52
N ASP A 234 -2.68 -8.01 -18.02
CA ASP A 234 -2.55 -6.96 -19.04
C ASP A 234 -2.10 -5.61 -18.44
N TYR A 235 -0.81 -5.52 -18.13
CA TYR A 235 -0.20 -4.33 -17.53
C TYR A 235 0.91 -3.70 -18.39
N ALA A 236 1.19 -4.24 -19.58
CA ALA A 236 2.33 -3.83 -20.40
C ALA A 236 2.29 -2.34 -20.77
N ASP A 237 1.14 -1.84 -21.26
CA ASP A 237 1.01 -0.42 -21.64
C ASP A 237 1.18 0.53 -20.44
N ALA A 238 0.63 0.15 -19.27
CA ALA A 238 0.75 0.93 -18.05
C ALA A 238 2.20 0.98 -17.55
N LEU A 239 2.91 -0.14 -17.62
CA LEU A 239 4.32 -0.24 -17.24
C LEU A 239 5.24 0.49 -18.23
N ASP A 240 4.97 0.42 -19.53
CA ASP A 240 5.71 1.19 -20.53
C ASP A 240 5.49 2.70 -20.36
N THR A 241 4.27 3.10 -19.98
CA THR A 241 3.95 4.48 -19.64
C THR A 241 4.67 4.93 -18.36
N LEU A 242 4.76 4.07 -17.34
CA LEU A 242 5.55 4.35 -16.13
C LEU A 242 7.04 4.48 -16.42
N ALA A 243 7.58 3.59 -17.24
CA ALA A 243 8.98 3.62 -17.64
C ALA A 243 9.31 4.87 -18.48
N LEU A 244 8.35 5.34 -19.29
CA LEU A 244 8.43 6.65 -19.95
C LEU A 244 8.40 7.77 -18.90
N TYR A 245 7.49 7.72 -17.93
CA TYR A 245 7.39 8.73 -16.87
C TYR A 245 8.69 8.88 -16.08
N ALA A 246 9.40 7.79 -15.82
CA ALA A 246 10.70 7.83 -15.15
C ALA A 246 11.78 8.63 -15.92
N ARG A 247 11.67 8.72 -17.25
CA ARG A 247 12.68 9.34 -18.13
C ARG A 247 12.23 10.70 -18.68
N ASP A 248 10.95 10.82 -19.00
CA ASP A 248 10.30 11.99 -19.58
C ASP A 248 8.84 12.08 -19.09
N PRO A 249 8.61 12.73 -17.95
CA PRO A 249 7.27 12.94 -17.40
C PRO A 249 6.32 13.66 -18.37
N GLN A 250 6.80 14.61 -19.17
CA GLN A 250 5.97 15.40 -20.08
C GLN A 250 5.45 14.57 -21.26
N ALA A 251 6.28 13.66 -21.78
CA ALA A 251 5.84 12.69 -22.77
C ALA A 251 4.88 11.66 -22.17
N ALA A 252 5.11 11.22 -20.94
CA ALA A 252 4.22 10.29 -20.25
C ALA A 252 2.84 10.90 -19.95
N TYR A 253 2.76 12.15 -19.51
CA TYR A 253 1.49 12.86 -19.33
C TYR A 253 0.70 12.99 -20.62
N ALA A 254 1.38 13.25 -21.75
CA ALA A 254 0.72 13.30 -23.05
C ALA A 254 0.17 11.94 -23.46
N ARG A 255 0.98 10.87 -23.35
CA ARG A 255 0.53 9.49 -23.61
C ARG A 255 -0.64 9.09 -22.73
N TRP A 256 -0.60 9.46 -21.45
CA TRP A 256 -1.67 9.19 -20.50
C TRP A 256 -2.95 9.97 -20.82
N GLY A 257 -2.83 11.24 -21.22
CA GLY A 257 -3.95 12.04 -21.71
C GLY A 257 -4.64 11.40 -22.92
N GLU A 258 -3.89 10.79 -23.84
CA GLU A 258 -4.47 10.03 -24.96
C GLU A 258 -5.19 8.75 -24.50
N ARG A 259 -4.62 8.02 -23.53
CA ARG A 259 -5.26 6.85 -22.93
C ARG A 259 -6.57 7.22 -22.22
N TRP A 260 -6.57 8.33 -21.49
CA TRP A 260 -7.76 8.86 -20.85
C TRP A 260 -8.81 9.30 -21.88
N ALA A 261 -8.39 9.97 -22.94
CA ALA A 261 -9.26 10.36 -24.04
C ALA A 261 -9.88 9.15 -24.75
N ALA A 262 -9.10 8.08 -24.97
CA ALA A 262 -9.60 6.83 -25.53
C ALA A 262 -10.62 6.15 -24.60
N TRP A 263 -10.33 6.11 -23.29
CA TRP A 263 -11.27 5.61 -22.30
C TRP A 263 -12.59 6.41 -22.32
N TRP A 264 -12.53 7.75 -22.28
CA TRP A 264 -13.71 8.61 -22.31
C TRP A 264 -14.58 8.32 -23.53
N ARG A 265 -13.97 8.23 -24.73
CA ARG A 265 -14.69 7.92 -25.97
C ARG A 265 -15.28 6.51 -26.01
N SER A 266 -14.75 5.57 -25.22
CA SER A 266 -15.28 4.20 -25.14
C SER A 266 -16.53 4.08 -24.27
N LEU A 267 -16.85 5.11 -23.47
CA LEU A 267 -17.97 5.04 -22.53
C LEU A 267 -19.33 5.06 -23.25
N PRO A 268 -20.29 4.23 -22.81
CA PRO A 268 -21.64 4.24 -23.38
C PRO A 268 -22.32 5.61 -23.24
N GLY A 269 -22.78 6.15 -24.38
CA GLY A 269 -23.54 7.40 -24.43
C GLY A 269 -22.70 8.67 -24.48
N VAL A 270 -21.38 8.57 -24.67
CA VAL A 270 -20.53 9.68 -25.11
C VAL A 270 -20.70 9.83 -26.63
N ALA A 271 -21.02 11.04 -27.09
CA ALA A 271 -21.26 11.31 -28.51
C ALA A 271 -19.95 11.29 -29.32
N GLU A 272 -20.04 10.90 -30.59
CA GLU A 272 -18.91 11.03 -31.52
C GLU A 272 -18.48 12.51 -31.60
N GLY A 273 -17.19 12.77 -31.34
CA GLY A 273 -16.64 14.13 -31.27
C GLY A 273 -16.76 14.83 -29.91
N ASP A 274 -17.33 14.21 -28.87
CA ASP A 274 -17.27 14.77 -27.51
C ASP A 274 -15.86 14.65 -26.93
N ALA A 275 -15.04 15.68 -27.21
CA ALA A 275 -13.66 15.81 -26.78
C ALA A 275 -13.47 17.11 -25.99
N PRO A 276 -13.80 17.15 -24.68
CA PRO A 276 -13.69 18.35 -23.84
C PRO A 276 -12.36 19.10 -23.90
N TRP A 277 -11.27 18.38 -24.18
CA TRP A 277 -9.91 18.90 -24.27
C TRP A 277 -9.61 19.61 -25.61
N ASP A 278 -10.42 19.42 -26.65
CA ASP A 278 -10.22 20.01 -27.97
C ASP A 278 -10.76 21.46 -28.00
N PRO A 279 -9.94 22.47 -28.37
CA PRO A 279 -10.39 23.85 -28.54
C PRO A 279 -11.55 24.04 -29.53
N ALA A 280 -11.72 23.13 -30.49
CA ALA A 280 -12.79 23.16 -31.47
C ALA A 280 -14.07 22.44 -30.99
N ALA A 281 -14.06 21.80 -29.82
CA ALA A 281 -15.21 21.03 -29.33
C ALA A 281 -16.41 21.93 -28.98
N THR A 282 -17.61 21.39 -29.21
CA THR A 282 -18.86 22.05 -28.84
C THR A 282 -18.96 22.30 -27.33
N THR A 283 -19.61 23.41 -26.99
CA THR A 283 -19.86 23.87 -25.62
C THR A 283 -21.22 23.41 -25.09
N THR A 284 -21.91 22.52 -25.80
CA THR A 284 -23.21 22.01 -25.38
C THR A 284 -23.13 21.34 -24.00
N GLY A 285 -24.03 21.76 -23.10
CA GLY A 285 -24.12 21.22 -21.73
C GLY A 285 -23.16 21.84 -20.72
N TRP A 286 -22.26 22.74 -21.14
CA TRP A 286 -21.42 23.51 -20.23
C TRP A 286 -22.20 24.65 -19.58
N ARG A 287 -21.90 24.93 -18.31
CA ARG A 287 -22.50 26.01 -17.51
C ARG A 287 -21.41 26.87 -16.91
N ALA A 288 -21.67 28.16 -16.70
CA ALA A 288 -20.73 29.03 -16.00
C ALA A 288 -20.48 28.53 -14.57
N ALA A 289 -19.21 28.40 -14.19
CA ALA A 289 -18.78 28.11 -12.83
C ALA A 289 -18.68 29.42 -12.03
N PRO A 290 -18.85 29.38 -10.69
CA PRO A 290 -18.58 30.54 -9.86
C PRO A 290 -17.09 30.91 -9.88
N LYS A 291 -16.79 32.18 -9.57
CA LYS A 291 -15.39 32.67 -9.47
C LYS A 291 -14.55 31.86 -8.48
N GLN A 292 -15.15 31.44 -7.38
CA GLN A 292 -14.52 30.56 -6.40
C GLN A 292 -14.88 29.12 -6.75
N LEU A 293 -13.96 28.40 -7.39
CA LEU A 293 -14.19 27.01 -7.79
C LEU A 293 -14.32 26.12 -6.54
N GLY A 294 -13.24 25.84 -5.80
CA GLY A 294 -13.32 25.14 -4.51
C GLY A 294 -14.27 23.94 -4.49
N ASN A 295 -15.04 23.82 -3.41
CA ASN A 295 -16.03 22.76 -3.24
C ASN A 295 -17.31 23.04 -4.05
N TYR A 296 -17.57 22.23 -5.09
CA TYR A 296 -18.73 22.43 -5.95
C TYR A 296 -20.07 22.21 -5.25
N ARG A 297 -20.09 21.48 -4.13
CA ARG A 297 -21.32 21.24 -3.34
C ARG A 297 -21.83 22.52 -2.67
N GLN A 298 -20.96 23.51 -2.52
CA GLN A 298 -21.28 24.80 -1.90
C GLN A 298 -21.68 25.87 -2.93
N TRP A 299 -21.74 25.55 -4.22
CA TRP A 299 -22.09 26.49 -5.29
C TRP A 299 -23.56 26.92 -5.32
N GLY A 300 -24.42 26.29 -4.50
CA GLY A 300 -25.86 26.53 -4.53
C GLY A 300 -26.56 25.95 -5.76
N VAL A 301 -25.89 25.05 -6.49
CA VAL A 301 -26.49 24.29 -7.61
C VAL A 301 -27.14 23.02 -7.04
N PRO A 302 -28.47 22.88 -7.08
CA PRO A 302 -29.17 21.76 -6.43
C PRO A 302 -28.68 20.38 -6.88
N GLU A 303 -28.37 20.22 -8.17
CA GLU A 303 -27.88 18.95 -8.73
C GLU A 303 -26.50 18.54 -8.20
N LEU A 304 -25.71 19.49 -7.68
CA LEU A 304 -24.34 19.26 -7.22
C LEU A 304 -24.23 19.11 -5.69
N ALA A 305 -25.24 19.53 -4.92
CA ALA A 305 -25.17 19.58 -3.45
C ALA A 305 -24.86 18.22 -2.79
N GLY A 306 -25.29 17.12 -3.40
CA GLY A 306 -25.02 15.75 -2.95
C GLY A 306 -24.26 14.90 -3.96
N PHE A 307 -23.75 15.49 -5.04
CA PHE A 307 -23.16 14.73 -6.13
C PHE A 307 -21.77 14.19 -5.78
N THR A 308 -21.56 12.90 -6.03
CA THR A 308 -20.23 12.25 -6.12
C THR A 308 -20.06 11.78 -7.56
N GLY A 309 -18.95 12.15 -8.20
CA GLY A 309 -18.66 11.79 -9.56
C GLY A 309 -17.67 12.76 -10.18
N MET A 310 -17.59 12.76 -11.51
CA MET A 310 -16.66 13.62 -12.23
C MET A 310 -17.30 14.94 -12.67
N LEU A 311 -16.55 16.03 -12.54
CA LEU A 311 -16.83 17.30 -13.20
C LEU A 311 -15.73 17.59 -14.22
N TRP A 312 -16.14 18.00 -15.42
CA TRP A 312 -15.27 18.72 -16.34
C TRP A 312 -15.26 20.19 -15.98
N TYR A 313 -14.09 20.82 -16.08
CA TYR A 313 -13.83 22.24 -15.92
C TYR A 313 -13.07 22.72 -17.15
N ARG A 314 -13.35 23.93 -17.62
CA ARG A 314 -12.51 24.56 -18.65
C ARG A 314 -12.47 26.07 -18.52
N ALA A 315 -11.35 26.65 -18.93
CA ALA A 315 -11.19 28.09 -19.08
C ALA A 315 -10.14 28.41 -20.14
N SER A 316 -10.28 29.57 -20.78
CA SER A 316 -9.24 30.12 -21.65
C SER A 316 -8.43 31.18 -20.91
N VAL A 317 -7.12 31.18 -21.13
CA VAL A 317 -6.20 32.22 -20.65
C VAL A 317 -5.49 32.88 -21.82
N ARG A 318 -5.51 34.22 -21.83
CA ARG A 318 -4.86 35.00 -22.88
C ARG A 318 -3.46 35.40 -22.44
N LEU A 319 -2.45 35.00 -23.20
CA LEU A 319 -1.04 35.22 -22.88
C LEU A 319 -0.37 36.20 -23.85
N SER A 320 0.55 37.01 -23.34
CA SER A 320 1.54 37.69 -24.18
C SER A 320 2.55 36.67 -24.74
N ALA A 321 3.28 37.05 -25.80
CA ALA A 321 4.34 36.20 -26.33
C ALA A 321 5.44 35.91 -25.30
N GLU A 322 5.71 36.89 -24.42
CA GLU A 322 6.66 36.74 -23.32
C GLU A 322 6.15 35.74 -22.27
N GLN A 323 4.90 35.88 -21.81
CA GLN A 323 4.30 34.97 -20.83
C GLN A 323 4.25 33.54 -21.38
N ALA A 324 3.84 33.34 -22.63
CA ALA A 324 3.79 32.03 -23.26
C ALA A 324 5.18 31.37 -23.36
N ALA A 325 6.22 32.15 -23.66
CA ALA A 325 7.59 31.65 -23.73
C ALA A 325 8.21 31.39 -22.34
N GLN A 326 7.74 32.08 -21.30
CA GLN A 326 8.28 31.95 -19.93
C GLN A 326 7.56 30.91 -19.08
N ALA A 327 6.33 30.52 -19.40
CA ALA A 327 5.57 29.56 -18.62
C ALA A 327 6.28 28.19 -18.54
N THR A 328 6.37 27.65 -17.33
CA THR A 328 7.08 26.40 -17.01
C THR A 328 6.17 25.32 -16.49
N SER A 329 5.12 25.70 -15.76
CA SER A 329 4.23 24.76 -15.11
C SER A 329 2.84 25.37 -14.89
N LEU A 330 1.85 24.48 -14.75
CA LEU A 330 0.49 24.80 -14.38
C LEU A 330 0.23 24.31 -12.95
N ALA A 331 -0.06 25.23 -12.05
CA ALA A 331 -0.49 24.95 -10.69
C ALA A 331 -2.02 24.89 -10.63
N LEU A 332 -2.55 23.89 -9.92
CA LEU A 332 -3.97 23.73 -9.61
C LEU A 332 -4.14 22.85 -8.37
N GLY A 333 -5.28 22.91 -7.69
CA GLY A 333 -5.64 21.92 -6.70
C GLY A 333 -6.83 21.08 -7.17
N ALA A 334 -6.79 19.79 -6.90
CA ALA A 334 -7.90 18.88 -7.22
C ALA A 334 -8.12 17.89 -6.07
N ASP A 335 -9.36 17.45 -5.94
CA ASP A 335 -9.86 16.67 -4.81
C ASP A 335 -9.34 15.24 -4.75
N GLU A 336 -9.69 14.36 -5.69
CA GLU A 336 -9.16 13.00 -5.71
C GLU A 336 -8.30 12.74 -6.94
N ILE A 337 -8.92 12.53 -8.10
CA ILE A 337 -8.21 12.22 -9.34
C ILE A 337 -8.44 13.35 -10.31
N ASP A 338 -7.38 13.83 -10.96
CA ASP A 338 -7.52 14.75 -12.08
C ASP A 338 -6.98 14.18 -13.39
N GLN A 339 -7.69 14.55 -14.46
CA GLN A 339 -7.29 14.69 -15.85
C GLN A 339 -6.95 16.14 -16.22
N THR A 340 -5.72 16.58 -16.48
CA THR A 340 -5.48 17.95 -16.99
C THR A 340 -4.93 18.00 -18.42
N TRP A 341 -5.51 18.87 -19.25
CA TRP A 341 -5.07 19.17 -20.62
C TRP A 341 -4.84 20.67 -20.83
N VAL A 342 -3.87 21.00 -21.66
CA VAL A 342 -3.62 22.36 -22.17
C VAL A 342 -3.54 22.28 -23.69
N ASN A 343 -4.36 23.07 -24.39
CA ASN A 343 -4.44 23.09 -25.85
C ASN A 343 -4.57 21.68 -26.47
N GLY A 344 -5.42 20.83 -25.88
CA GLY A 344 -5.64 19.45 -26.32
C GLY A 344 -4.59 18.42 -25.90
N ARG A 345 -3.42 18.84 -25.38
CA ARG A 345 -2.37 17.92 -24.91
C ARG A 345 -2.55 17.61 -23.43
N GLY A 346 -2.51 16.34 -23.06
CA GLY A 346 -2.45 15.94 -21.65
C GLY A 346 -1.16 16.42 -20.98
N VAL A 347 -1.27 17.09 -19.83
CA VAL A 347 -0.12 17.69 -19.12
C VAL A 347 0.03 17.21 -17.68
N GLY A 348 -0.98 16.56 -17.11
CA GLY A 348 -0.95 16.14 -15.73
C GLY A 348 -2.08 15.19 -15.36
N SER A 349 -1.79 14.31 -14.42
CA SER A 349 -2.76 13.48 -13.71
C SER A 349 -2.14 13.02 -12.40
N ASP A 350 -2.87 13.18 -11.31
CA ASP A 350 -2.45 12.73 -9.97
C ASP A 350 -3.62 12.23 -9.12
N TYR A 351 -3.31 11.67 -7.95
CA TYR A 351 -4.26 11.19 -6.96
C TYR A 351 -4.05 11.83 -5.58
N GLY A 352 -5.15 12.16 -4.91
CA GLY A 352 -5.18 12.70 -3.56
C GLY A 352 -5.43 14.21 -3.53
N GLY A 353 -6.04 14.67 -2.44
CA GLY A 353 -6.38 16.08 -2.27
C GLY A 353 -5.15 16.95 -2.08
N GLY A 354 -5.08 18.05 -2.81
CA GLY A 354 -4.04 19.06 -2.61
C GLY A 354 -3.63 19.80 -3.87
N GLU A 355 -2.66 20.70 -3.69
CA GLU A 355 -2.02 21.45 -4.77
C GLU A 355 -1.11 20.55 -5.61
N ARG A 356 -1.14 20.79 -6.92
CA ARG A 356 -0.43 20.06 -7.96
C ARG A 356 0.29 21.08 -8.83
N ASN A 357 1.46 20.71 -9.33
CA ASN A 357 2.23 21.56 -10.24
C ASN A 357 2.75 20.75 -11.42
N TYR A 358 2.11 20.92 -12.58
CA TYR A 358 2.38 20.14 -13.77
C TYR A 358 3.39 20.83 -14.69
N PRO A 359 4.55 20.22 -14.98
CA PRO A 359 5.53 20.82 -15.89
C PRO A 359 4.98 20.85 -17.32
N LEU A 360 5.10 21.99 -17.98
CA LEU A 360 4.62 22.20 -19.35
C LEU A 360 5.78 22.10 -20.35
N PRO A 361 5.63 21.38 -21.47
CA PRO A 361 6.64 21.35 -22.51
C PRO A 361 6.80 22.72 -23.19
N PRO A 362 8.03 23.11 -23.58
CA PRO A 362 8.25 24.31 -24.38
C PRO A 362 7.41 24.30 -25.66
N GLY A 363 6.82 25.44 -26.00
CA GLY A 363 6.01 25.60 -27.21
C GLY A 363 4.57 25.09 -27.12
N LEU A 364 4.14 24.54 -25.98
CA LEU A 364 2.74 24.14 -25.76
C LEU A 364 1.79 25.34 -25.68
N LEU A 365 2.25 26.40 -25.03
CA LEU A 365 1.53 27.66 -24.91
C LEU A 365 1.95 28.61 -26.04
N HIS A 366 1.01 29.44 -26.48
CA HIS A 366 1.25 30.45 -27.52
C HIS A 366 0.68 31.81 -27.11
N ALA A 367 1.13 32.87 -27.79
CA ALA A 367 0.52 34.19 -27.64
C ALA A 367 -0.97 34.12 -28.04
N GLY A 368 -1.82 34.86 -27.34
CA GLY A 368 -3.27 34.78 -27.50
C GLY A 368 -3.92 33.76 -26.57
N ASP A 369 -5.05 33.20 -27.00
CA ASP A 369 -5.91 32.37 -26.15
C ASP A 369 -5.41 30.93 -26.07
N ASN A 370 -5.25 30.41 -24.85
CA ASN A 370 -4.88 29.02 -24.59
C ASN A 370 -5.98 28.37 -23.75
N LEU A 371 -6.38 27.16 -24.10
CA LEU A 371 -7.41 26.40 -23.41
C LEU A 371 -6.79 25.53 -22.32
N VAL A 372 -7.34 25.59 -21.11
CA VAL A 372 -7.07 24.64 -20.01
C VAL A 372 -8.35 23.88 -19.69
N VAL A 373 -8.25 22.56 -19.63
CA VAL A 373 -9.36 21.66 -19.32
C VAL A 373 -8.93 20.72 -18.21
N VAL A 374 -9.78 20.56 -17.21
CA VAL A 374 -9.55 19.66 -16.07
C VAL A 374 -10.76 18.76 -15.89
N ASN A 375 -10.57 17.46 -15.80
CA ASN A 375 -11.56 16.54 -15.25
C ASN A 375 -11.18 16.26 -13.80
N VAL A 376 -12.12 16.33 -12.86
CA VAL A 376 -11.87 15.98 -11.45
C VAL A 376 -12.91 14.97 -11.00
N LEU A 377 -12.47 13.83 -10.47
CA LEU A 377 -13.31 12.86 -9.75
C LEU A 377 -13.39 13.22 -8.27
N ASN A 378 -14.57 13.06 -7.70
CA ASN A 378 -14.85 12.98 -6.26
C ASN A 378 -15.69 11.72 -5.98
N THR A 379 -15.25 10.84 -5.08
CA THR A 379 -15.98 9.64 -4.68
C THR A 379 -16.63 9.75 -3.31
N TYR A 380 -16.26 10.73 -2.47
CA TYR A 380 -16.89 10.95 -1.17
C TYR A 380 -16.70 12.39 -0.65
N ALA A 381 -17.65 12.87 0.17
CA ALA A 381 -17.56 14.18 0.82
C ALA A 381 -17.37 15.35 -0.17
N ASP A 382 -16.62 16.37 0.23
CA ASP A 382 -16.39 17.59 -0.54
C ASP A 382 -15.55 17.31 -1.79
N GLY A 383 -15.80 18.02 -2.89
CA GLY A 383 -14.98 17.83 -4.08
C GLY A 383 -14.94 19.04 -5.00
N GLY A 384 -14.02 19.03 -5.96
CA GLY A 384 -13.87 20.07 -6.97
C GLY A 384 -12.43 20.51 -7.21
N LEU A 385 -12.29 21.71 -7.77
CA LEU A 385 -11.00 22.29 -8.16
C LEU A 385 -10.63 23.39 -7.15
N SER A 386 -9.70 23.09 -6.25
CA SER A 386 -9.29 23.98 -5.15
C SER A 386 -8.06 24.83 -5.48
N GLY A 387 -7.85 25.91 -4.73
CA GLY A 387 -6.69 26.79 -4.88
C GLY A 387 -6.73 27.65 -6.15
N PRO A 388 -5.80 28.60 -6.31
CA PRO A 388 -5.67 29.35 -7.55
C PRO A 388 -5.16 28.41 -8.65
N VAL A 389 -5.85 28.39 -9.79
CA VAL A 389 -5.29 27.80 -11.00
C VAL A 389 -4.39 28.85 -11.65
N ALA A 390 -3.11 28.58 -11.83
CA ALA A 390 -2.15 29.58 -12.31
C ALA A 390 -1.00 28.96 -13.11
N LEU A 391 -0.46 29.72 -14.06
CA LEU A 391 0.80 29.40 -14.71
C LEU A 391 1.96 29.98 -13.89
N HIS A 392 3.01 29.18 -13.68
CA HIS A 392 4.27 29.65 -13.12
C HIS A 392 5.28 29.97 -14.23
N LEU A 393 5.91 31.13 -14.14
CA LEU A 393 6.88 31.64 -15.11
C LEU A 393 8.31 31.41 -14.64
N ARG A 394 9.27 31.35 -15.58
CA ARG A 394 10.71 31.16 -15.29
C ARG A 394 11.32 32.27 -14.42
N ASP A 395 10.77 33.48 -14.48
CA ASP A 395 11.23 34.64 -13.71
C ASP A 395 10.67 34.67 -12.28
N GLY A 396 9.88 33.66 -11.89
CA GLY A 396 9.19 33.60 -10.60
C GLY A 396 7.82 34.28 -10.60
N GLY A 397 7.40 34.88 -11.73
CA GLY A 397 6.06 35.42 -11.91
C GLY A 397 4.98 34.36 -12.01
N THR A 398 3.72 34.77 -11.85
CA THR A 398 2.55 33.91 -12.03
C THR A 398 1.51 34.58 -12.93
N VAL A 399 0.80 33.78 -13.72
CA VAL A 399 -0.37 34.23 -14.50
C VAL A 399 -1.59 33.47 -13.99
N PRO A 400 -2.49 34.10 -13.21
CA PRO A 400 -3.67 33.43 -12.70
C PRO A 400 -4.68 33.16 -13.82
N LEU A 401 -5.37 32.02 -13.73
CA LEU A 401 -6.49 31.64 -14.58
C LEU A 401 -7.80 32.03 -13.89
N ASP A 402 -7.97 33.33 -13.61
CA ASP A 402 -9.19 33.90 -13.01
C ASP A 402 -10.34 34.08 -14.04
N GLY A 403 -10.22 33.42 -15.19
CA GLY A 403 -11.15 33.52 -16.31
C GLY A 403 -12.56 33.02 -15.97
N ALA A 404 -13.48 33.20 -16.92
CA ALA A 404 -14.84 32.68 -16.82
C ALA A 404 -14.83 31.15 -16.98
N TRP A 405 -14.52 30.44 -15.89
CA TRP A 405 -14.57 28.99 -15.86
C TRP A 405 -15.97 28.50 -16.19
N GLU A 406 -16.02 27.39 -16.92
CA GLU A 406 -17.23 26.64 -17.17
C GLU A 406 -17.05 25.23 -16.63
N TYR A 407 -18.16 24.59 -16.27
CA TYR A 407 -18.18 23.21 -15.84
C TYR A 407 -19.23 22.39 -16.59
N ARG A 408 -19.01 21.08 -16.64
CA ARG A 408 -19.97 20.10 -17.15
C ARG A 408 -19.94 18.85 -16.27
N GLN A 409 -21.08 18.51 -15.68
CA GLN A 409 -21.23 17.30 -14.88
C GLN A 409 -21.12 16.05 -15.77
N VAL A 410 -20.38 15.05 -15.31
CA VAL A 410 -20.31 13.74 -15.97
C VAL A 410 -21.41 12.84 -15.40
N PRO A 411 -22.18 12.13 -16.24
CA PRO A 411 -23.15 11.15 -15.76
C PRO A 411 -22.48 10.02 -14.93
N GLU A 412 -23.06 9.66 -13.79
CA GLU A 412 -22.50 8.63 -12.88
C GLU A 412 -22.22 7.28 -13.57
N ARG A 413 -23.02 6.93 -14.59
CA ARG A 413 -22.81 5.73 -15.42
C ARG A 413 -21.44 5.65 -16.11
N ALA A 414 -20.70 6.76 -16.18
CA ALA A 414 -19.32 6.79 -16.69
C ALA A 414 -18.35 5.99 -15.80
N GLY A 415 -18.70 5.77 -14.53
CA GLY A 415 -17.87 5.04 -13.58
C GLY A 415 -16.58 5.78 -13.20
N THR A 416 -15.58 5.02 -12.75
CA THR A 416 -14.27 5.54 -12.35
C THR A 416 -13.32 5.57 -13.55
N PRO A 417 -12.54 6.64 -13.73
CA PRO A 417 -11.55 6.70 -14.79
C PRO A 417 -10.34 5.78 -14.54
N PRO A 418 -9.53 5.50 -15.58
CA PRO A 418 -8.28 4.76 -15.40
C PRO A 418 -7.34 5.50 -14.44
N LEU A 419 -6.55 4.76 -13.66
CA LEU A 419 -5.59 5.33 -12.72
C LEU A 419 -4.19 5.42 -13.31
N ALA A 420 -3.54 6.58 -13.15
CA ALA A 420 -2.20 6.78 -13.69
C ALA A 420 -1.20 5.76 -13.10
N PRO A 421 -0.26 5.22 -13.89
CA PRO A 421 0.59 4.15 -13.42
C PRO A 421 1.66 4.62 -12.41
N TRP A 422 1.95 5.93 -12.36
CA TRP A 422 2.93 6.53 -11.44
C TRP A 422 2.36 6.88 -10.06
N LEU A 423 1.08 6.63 -9.81
CA LEU A 423 0.48 6.88 -8.50
C LEU A 423 1.18 6.04 -7.40
N SER A 424 1.08 6.51 -6.16
CA SER A 424 1.72 5.82 -5.02
C SER A 424 1.01 4.51 -4.68
N ALA A 425 -0.13 4.57 -3.98
CA ALA A 425 -0.83 3.38 -3.47
C ALA A 425 -1.51 2.54 -4.57
N SER A 426 -1.95 3.18 -5.66
CA SER A 426 -2.71 2.53 -6.75
C SER A 426 -1.95 2.45 -8.08
N GLY A 427 -0.68 2.85 -8.09
CA GLY A 427 0.17 2.78 -9.27
C GLY A 427 0.55 1.35 -9.65
N LYS A 428 1.58 1.23 -10.47
CA LYS A 428 2.11 -0.04 -10.95
C LYS A 428 3.57 -0.12 -10.52
N THR A 429 3.95 -1.13 -9.76
CA THR A 429 5.35 -1.33 -9.32
C THR A 429 5.98 -0.21 -8.45
N THR A 430 5.27 0.90 -8.21
CA THR A 430 5.84 2.11 -7.62
C THR A 430 6.32 1.94 -6.17
N LEU A 431 5.62 1.14 -5.37
CA LEU A 431 6.02 0.82 -4.00
C LEU A 431 7.12 -0.25 -3.96
N TYR A 432 7.04 -1.26 -4.83
CA TYR A 432 8.13 -2.23 -5.00
C TYR A 432 9.44 -1.49 -5.25
N ASN A 433 9.45 -0.58 -6.21
CA ASN A 433 10.62 0.17 -6.63
C ASN A 433 11.31 0.95 -5.50
N ALA A 434 10.53 1.54 -4.60
CA ALA A 434 11.04 2.43 -3.57
C ALA A 434 11.19 1.76 -2.19
N MET A 435 10.44 0.68 -1.93
CA MET A 435 10.34 0.07 -0.59
C MET A 435 10.85 -1.38 -0.53
N VAL A 436 10.77 -2.13 -1.63
CA VAL A 436 11.15 -3.56 -1.67
C VAL A 436 12.44 -3.79 -2.44
N ALA A 437 12.64 -3.11 -3.57
CA ALA A 437 13.87 -3.20 -4.36
C ALA A 437 15.13 -2.81 -3.56
N PRO A 438 15.13 -1.74 -2.73
CA PRO A 438 16.28 -1.39 -1.89
C PRO A 438 16.63 -2.43 -0.83
N LEU A 439 15.75 -3.41 -0.57
CA LEU A 439 16.09 -4.54 0.30
C LEU A 439 17.12 -5.48 -0.34
N GLY A 440 17.37 -5.35 -1.64
CA GLY A 440 18.33 -6.15 -2.39
C GLY A 440 18.08 -7.63 -2.18
N ARG A 441 19.12 -8.36 -1.78
CA ARG A 441 19.06 -9.79 -1.47
C ARG A 441 19.20 -10.07 0.03
N TYR A 442 18.66 -9.20 0.90
CA TYR A 442 18.72 -9.43 2.34
C TYR A 442 18.14 -10.81 2.66
N ALA A 443 18.90 -11.62 3.40
CA ALA A 443 18.48 -12.97 3.71
C ALA A 443 17.28 -12.94 4.69
N LEU A 444 16.22 -13.71 4.39
CA LEU A 444 14.98 -13.76 5.17
C LEU A 444 14.64 -15.19 5.57
N ARG A 445 13.95 -15.36 6.71
CA ARG A 445 13.28 -16.59 7.13
C ARG A 445 11.93 -16.79 6.46
N GLY A 446 11.21 -15.70 6.18
CA GLY A 446 9.90 -15.69 5.55
C GLY A 446 9.33 -14.28 5.38
N ALA A 447 8.15 -14.20 4.77
CA ALA A 447 7.41 -12.96 4.58
C ALA A 447 5.97 -13.07 5.10
N LEU A 448 5.45 -11.97 5.65
CA LEU A 448 4.08 -11.78 6.07
C LEU A 448 3.40 -10.79 5.13
N TRP A 449 2.23 -11.13 4.63
CA TRP A 449 1.44 -10.29 3.73
C TRP A 449 0.07 -10.01 4.34
N TYR A 450 -0.21 -8.74 4.64
CA TYR A 450 -1.54 -8.30 5.09
C TYR A 450 -2.04 -7.15 4.22
N GLN A 451 -2.75 -7.55 3.17
CA GLN A 451 -3.34 -6.65 2.19
C GLN A 451 -4.50 -7.33 1.47
N GLY A 452 -5.42 -6.53 0.96
CA GLY A 452 -6.46 -6.98 0.06
C GLY A 452 -7.65 -6.05 0.00
N GLU A 453 -7.83 -5.21 1.02
CA GLU A 453 -8.99 -4.34 1.17
C GLU A 453 -9.14 -3.40 -0.02
N SER A 454 -8.04 -2.85 -0.56
CA SER A 454 -8.08 -1.98 -1.75
C SER A 454 -8.30 -2.72 -3.09
N ASN A 455 -8.38 -4.06 -3.07
CA ASN A 455 -8.64 -4.92 -4.23
C ASN A 455 -9.97 -5.70 -4.10
N THR A 456 -10.80 -5.40 -3.09
CA THR A 456 -12.11 -6.05 -2.93
C THR A 456 -12.99 -5.80 -4.17
N GLY A 457 -13.68 -6.84 -4.64
CA GLY A 457 -14.42 -6.79 -5.91
C GLY A 457 -13.61 -7.25 -7.14
N GLU A 458 -12.32 -7.54 -6.98
CA GLU A 458 -11.43 -7.98 -8.07
C GLU A 458 -10.78 -9.35 -7.78
N ALA A 459 -11.47 -10.21 -7.03
CA ALA A 459 -10.92 -11.46 -6.50
C ALA A 459 -10.30 -12.37 -7.58
N GLY A 460 -10.85 -12.36 -8.80
CA GLY A 460 -10.28 -13.09 -9.95
C GLY A 460 -8.87 -12.62 -10.32
N ALA A 461 -8.68 -11.31 -10.51
CA ALA A 461 -7.38 -10.72 -10.80
C ALA A 461 -6.42 -10.86 -9.61
N TYR A 462 -6.94 -10.68 -8.38
CA TYR A 462 -6.16 -10.78 -7.15
C TYR A 462 -5.46 -12.13 -6.98
N ARG A 463 -6.09 -13.24 -7.40
CA ARG A 463 -5.45 -14.57 -7.37
C ARG A 463 -4.16 -14.60 -8.20
N GLY A 464 -4.22 -14.08 -9.42
CA GLY A 464 -3.05 -14.00 -10.31
C GLY A 464 -1.96 -13.14 -9.71
N LEU A 465 -2.33 -11.98 -9.17
CA LEU A 465 -1.40 -11.03 -8.56
C LEU A 465 -0.74 -11.58 -7.29
N LEU A 466 -1.48 -12.27 -6.41
CA LEU A 466 -0.92 -12.86 -5.19
C LEU A 466 0.02 -14.03 -5.50
N ARG A 467 -0.26 -14.84 -6.52
CA ARG A 467 0.68 -15.86 -7.02
C ARG A 467 1.95 -15.21 -7.57
N ALA A 468 1.80 -14.14 -8.34
CA ALA A 468 2.93 -13.37 -8.87
C ALA A 468 3.76 -12.76 -7.74
N TYR A 469 3.13 -12.24 -6.69
CA TYR A 469 3.79 -11.64 -5.52
C TYR A 469 4.64 -12.67 -4.77
N ARG A 470 4.06 -13.85 -4.48
CA ARG A 470 4.79 -14.99 -3.93
C ARG A 470 6.01 -15.36 -4.77
N ALA A 471 5.83 -15.46 -6.09
CA ALA A 471 6.92 -15.80 -7.00
C ALA A 471 8.00 -14.70 -7.05
N ASP A 472 7.60 -13.44 -6.98
CA ASP A 472 8.51 -12.30 -7.03
C ASP A 472 9.41 -12.21 -5.79
N LEU A 473 8.82 -12.33 -4.60
CA LEU A 473 9.58 -12.42 -3.35
C LEU A 473 10.57 -13.59 -3.38
N ARG A 474 10.18 -14.74 -3.95
CA ARG A 474 11.06 -15.90 -4.09
C ARG A 474 12.20 -15.69 -5.08
N ARG A 475 11.97 -14.95 -6.16
CA ARG A 475 13.04 -14.57 -7.07
C ARG A 475 14.05 -13.64 -6.40
N GLN A 476 13.58 -12.69 -5.59
CA GLN A 476 14.45 -11.71 -4.94
C GLN A 476 15.20 -12.30 -3.73
N PHE A 477 14.48 -12.98 -2.83
CA PHE A 477 14.99 -13.38 -1.51
C PHE A 477 15.28 -14.88 -1.38
N GLY A 478 14.89 -15.70 -2.37
CA GLY A 478 15.22 -17.13 -2.44
C GLY A 478 14.01 -18.02 -2.73
N ALA A 479 14.20 -19.03 -3.59
CA ALA A 479 13.14 -19.89 -4.12
C ALA A 479 12.31 -20.64 -3.06
N GLY A 480 12.88 -20.81 -1.86
CA GLY A 480 12.23 -21.48 -0.73
C GLY A 480 11.52 -20.54 0.25
N LEU A 481 11.46 -19.23 0.00
CA LEU A 481 10.90 -18.27 0.96
C LEU A 481 9.43 -18.60 1.30
N PRO A 482 9.09 -18.83 2.58
CA PRO A 482 7.72 -18.97 3.03
C PRO A 482 6.94 -17.66 2.93
N LEU A 483 5.64 -17.74 2.60
CA LEU A 483 4.73 -16.60 2.56
C LEU A 483 3.49 -16.86 3.42
N LEU A 484 3.32 -16.08 4.48
CA LEU A 484 2.15 -16.15 5.36
C LEU A 484 1.20 -14.99 5.03
N VAL A 485 -0.02 -15.31 4.61
CA VAL A 485 -1.05 -14.35 4.23
C VAL A 485 -2.03 -14.17 5.38
N VAL A 486 -2.39 -12.93 5.71
CA VAL A 486 -3.50 -12.65 6.63
C VAL A 486 -4.77 -12.49 5.81
N GLN A 487 -5.79 -13.30 6.11
CA GLN A 487 -7.11 -13.17 5.49
C GLN A 487 -7.79 -11.87 5.94
N LEU A 488 -8.56 -11.23 5.06
CA LEU A 488 -9.26 -9.99 5.45
C LEU A 488 -10.19 -10.19 6.66
N PRO A 489 -10.20 -9.22 7.61
CA PRO A 489 -11.08 -9.26 8.77
C PRO A 489 -12.52 -8.88 8.39
N ASN A 490 -13.48 -9.02 9.30
CA ASN A 490 -14.82 -8.44 9.13
C ASN A 490 -14.78 -6.91 9.02
N PHE A 491 -15.61 -6.34 8.16
CA PHE A 491 -15.78 -4.89 8.06
C PHE A 491 -17.19 -4.55 7.58
N GLY A 492 -17.78 -3.50 8.18
CA GLY A 492 -19.12 -3.04 7.84
C GLY A 492 -20.25 -3.71 8.65
N PRO A 493 -21.51 -3.38 8.32
CA PRO A 493 -22.68 -3.93 9.00
C PRO A 493 -22.81 -5.44 8.75
N ALA A 494 -23.30 -6.17 9.76
CA ALA A 494 -23.58 -7.59 9.59
C ALA A 494 -24.75 -7.79 8.62
N PRO A 495 -24.70 -8.80 7.73
CA PRO A 495 -25.78 -9.10 6.80
C PRO A 495 -27.03 -9.55 7.57
N THR A 496 -28.21 -9.11 7.12
CA THR A 496 -29.50 -9.58 7.62
C THR A 496 -30.10 -10.70 6.76
N GLN A 497 -29.55 -10.90 5.55
CA GLN A 497 -29.92 -11.93 4.58
C GLN A 497 -28.71 -12.30 3.73
N PRO A 498 -28.68 -13.49 3.12
CA PRO A 498 -27.62 -13.88 2.18
C PRO A 498 -27.47 -12.87 1.04
N GLN A 499 -26.23 -12.59 0.66
CA GLN A 499 -25.88 -11.64 -0.40
C GLN A 499 -24.57 -12.03 -1.08
N GLU A 500 -24.31 -11.48 -2.26
CA GLU A 500 -22.96 -11.54 -2.83
C GLU A 500 -22.03 -10.58 -2.10
N SER A 501 -20.74 -10.90 -2.09
CA SER A 501 -19.72 -10.16 -1.34
C SER A 501 -18.36 -10.26 -2.01
N GLY A 502 -17.90 -9.14 -2.60
CA GLY A 502 -16.55 -9.04 -3.14
C GLY A 502 -15.47 -9.18 -2.06
N TRP A 503 -15.82 -8.93 -0.79
CA TRP A 503 -14.95 -9.15 0.36
C TRP A 503 -14.78 -10.64 0.68
N ALA A 504 -15.87 -11.42 0.68
CA ALA A 504 -15.83 -12.87 0.86
C ALA A 504 -15.12 -13.57 -0.30
N GLU A 505 -15.35 -13.12 -1.54
CA GLU A 505 -14.61 -13.61 -2.72
C GLU A 505 -13.11 -13.37 -2.59
N LEU A 506 -12.69 -12.21 -2.08
CA LEU A 506 -11.28 -11.91 -1.87
C LEU A 506 -10.68 -12.76 -0.74
N ARG A 507 -11.42 -12.96 0.37
CA ARG A 507 -11.00 -13.90 1.43
C ARG A 507 -10.80 -15.32 0.88
N ARG A 508 -11.68 -15.77 -0.03
CA ARG A 508 -11.52 -17.04 -0.74
C ARG A 508 -10.29 -17.03 -1.65
N ALA A 509 -10.03 -15.95 -2.38
CA ALA A 509 -8.82 -15.81 -3.20
C ALA A 509 -7.54 -15.93 -2.35
N GLN A 510 -7.49 -15.30 -1.18
CA GLN A 510 -6.36 -15.41 -0.24
C GLN A 510 -6.18 -16.85 0.25
N ARG A 511 -7.27 -17.52 0.64
CA ARG A 511 -7.25 -18.93 1.07
C ARG A 511 -6.72 -19.84 -0.02
N ASP A 512 -7.30 -19.75 -1.21
CA ASP A 512 -7.00 -20.67 -2.30
C ASP A 512 -5.53 -20.51 -2.73
N VAL A 513 -5.03 -19.29 -2.89
CA VAL A 513 -3.62 -19.07 -3.25
C VAL A 513 -2.67 -19.52 -2.14
N ALA A 514 -3.02 -19.31 -0.86
CA ALA A 514 -2.21 -19.81 0.25
C ALA A 514 -2.18 -21.35 0.29
N GLY A 515 -3.29 -22.02 -0.05
CA GLY A 515 -3.40 -23.49 -0.08
C GLY A 515 -2.77 -24.17 -1.29
N GLU A 516 -2.37 -23.43 -2.33
CA GLU A 516 -1.68 -23.98 -3.51
C GLU A 516 -0.23 -24.43 -3.24
N ASP A 517 0.34 -24.05 -2.09
CA ASP A 517 1.76 -24.19 -1.84
C ASP A 517 2.03 -24.54 -0.37
N ALA A 518 2.75 -25.64 -0.13
CA ALA A 518 3.12 -26.09 1.21
C ALA A 518 4.04 -25.13 1.97
N ARG A 519 4.68 -24.17 1.29
CA ARG A 519 5.46 -23.09 1.90
C ARG A 519 4.64 -21.80 2.09
N SER A 520 3.34 -21.84 1.84
CA SER A 520 2.41 -20.77 2.13
C SER A 520 1.46 -21.15 3.26
N GLY A 521 0.93 -20.15 3.94
CA GLY A 521 -0.04 -20.35 5.01
C GLY A 521 -0.99 -19.17 5.14
N LEU A 522 -2.12 -19.38 5.80
CA LEU A 522 -3.16 -18.38 5.97
C LEU A 522 -3.46 -18.15 7.45
N ALA A 523 -3.32 -16.92 7.95
CA ALA A 523 -3.90 -16.55 9.22
C ALA A 523 -5.34 -16.05 8.99
N VAL A 524 -6.35 -16.82 9.39
CA VAL A 524 -7.75 -16.39 9.31
C VAL A 524 -7.99 -15.26 10.31
N ALA A 525 -8.61 -14.16 9.88
CA ALA A 525 -8.92 -13.01 10.75
C ALA A 525 -10.39 -12.57 10.70
N ILE A 526 -11.26 -13.39 10.11
CA ILE A 526 -12.67 -13.03 9.84
C ILE A 526 -13.37 -12.47 11.08
N ASP A 527 -13.22 -13.09 12.24
CA ASP A 527 -13.85 -12.73 13.52
C ASP A 527 -13.16 -11.58 14.28
N LEU A 528 -12.03 -11.07 13.80
CA LEU A 528 -11.26 -10.03 14.51
C LEU A 528 -11.67 -8.60 14.12
N GLY A 529 -12.49 -8.47 13.08
CA GLY A 529 -12.92 -7.21 12.48
C GLY A 529 -13.94 -6.40 13.27
N GLU A 530 -14.09 -5.13 12.92
CA GLU A 530 -14.99 -4.19 13.57
C GLU A 530 -15.97 -3.57 12.55
N ARG A 531 -17.20 -3.24 12.98
CA ARG A 531 -18.23 -2.73 12.06
C ARG A 531 -17.91 -1.34 11.52
N GLY A 532 -17.34 -0.48 12.36
CA GLY A 532 -17.10 0.94 12.07
C GLY A 532 -15.66 1.27 11.71
N ASP A 533 -14.73 0.32 11.82
CA ASP A 533 -13.33 0.51 11.47
C ASP A 533 -12.82 -0.71 10.71
N ILE A 534 -12.23 -0.47 9.56
CA ILE A 534 -11.60 -1.47 8.70
C ILE A 534 -10.30 -2.01 9.30
N HIS A 535 -9.77 -1.35 10.34
CA HIS A 535 -8.56 -1.72 11.05
C HIS A 535 -8.88 -2.41 12.38
N PRO A 536 -8.96 -3.74 12.46
CA PRO A 536 -9.20 -4.44 13.72
C PRO A 536 -8.18 -4.08 14.80
N ALA A 537 -8.66 -3.61 15.96
CA ALA A 537 -7.79 -3.25 17.07
C ALA A 537 -7.19 -4.49 17.77
N ASN A 538 -7.79 -5.67 17.63
CA ASN A 538 -7.26 -6.93 18.18
C ASN A 538 -6.13 -7.53 17.31
N LYS A 539 -4.99 -6.81 17.23
CA LYS A 539 -3.79 -7.29 16.52
C LYS A 539 -3.01 -8.36 17.26
N GLN A 540 -3.29 -8.56 18.55
CA GLN A 540 -2.66 -9.63 19.31
C GLN A 540 -3.09 -11.01 18.80
N ASP A 541 -4.38 -11.20 18.50
CA ASP A 541 -4.84 -12.46 17.90
C ASP A 541 -4.36 -12.65 16.46
N VAL A 542 -4.22 -11.57 15.68
CA VAL A 542 -3.56 -11.65 14.37
C VAL A 542 -2.12 -12.17 14.53
N GLY A 543 -1.36 -11.62 15.47
CA GLY A 543 0.01 -12.07 15.78
C GLY A 543 0.08 -13.52 16.25
N ARG A 544 -0.81 -13.94 17.16
CA ARG A 544 -0.91 -15.34 17.63
C ARG A 544 -1.21 -16.31 16.49
N ARG A 545 -2.15 -15.97 15.60
CA ARG A 545 -2.54 -16.81 14.46
C ARG A 545 -1.40 -16.90 13.43
N LEU A 546 -0.74 -15.80 13.12
CA LEU A 546 0.45 -15.81 12.26
C LEU A 546 1.60 -16.66 12.86
N ALA A 547 1.85 -16.53 14.17
CA ALA A 547 2.88 -17.32 14.85
C ALA A 547 2.55 -18.82 14.80
N ARG A 548 1.27 -19.20 14.98
CA ARG A 548 0.79 -20.56 14.81
C ARG A 548 0.97 -21.07 13.38
N THR A 549 0.60 -20.27 12.38
CA THR A 549 0.83 -20.61 10.97
C THR A 549 2.32 -20.79 10.66
N ALA A 550 3.21 -19.94 11.21
CA ALA A 550 4.65 -20.08 11.03
C ALA A 550 5.19 -21.37 11.67
N ARG A 551 4.72 -21.74 12.87
CA ARG A 551 5.11 -23.01 13.54
C ARG A 551 4.82 -24.22 12.65
N HIS A 552 3.66 -24.25 12.02
CA HIS A 552 3.30 -25.29 11.05
C HIS A 552 4.14 -25.21 9.76
N VAL A 553 4.06 -24.10 9.03
CA VAL A 553 4.61 -23.97 7.66
C VAL A 553 6.14 -23.92 7.64
N VAL A 554 6.76 -23.26 8.63
CA VAL A 554 8.19 -22.91 8.62
C VAL A 554 9.00 -23.75 9.59
N TYR A 555 8.41 -24.17 10.71
CA TYR A 555 9.09 -24.98 11.73
C TYR A 555 8.61 -26.44 11.78
N GLY A 556 7.65 -26.82 10.93
CA GLY A 556 7.25 -28.22 10.74
C GLY A 556 6.46 -28.81 11.91
N GLU A 557 5.86 -27.97 12.76
CA GLU A 557 5.06 -28.46 13.87
C GLU A 557 3.74 -29.07 13.38
N ALA A 558 3.43 -30.28 13.82
CA ALA A 558 2.22 -31.02 13.45
C ALA A 558 0.99 -30.50 14.21
N LEU A 559 0.53 -29.30 13.85
CA LEU A 559 -0.68 -28.68 14.37
C LEU A 559 -1.54 -28.09 13.24
N PRO A 560 -2.87 -28.04 13.38
CA PRO A 560 -3.72 -27.31 12.44
C PRO A 560 -3.39 -25.80 12.44
N PRO A 561 -3.04 -25.20 11.30
CA PRO A 561 -2.46 -23.86 11.27
C PRO A 561 -3.48 -22.72 11.41
N SER A 562 -4.72 -22.95 10.99
CA SER A 562 -5.62 -21.85 10.58
C SER A 562 -7.10 -22.06 10.93
N GLY A 563 -7.41 -23.09 11.73
CA GLY A 563 -8.76 -23.49 12.09
C GLY A 563 -9.45 -24.39 11.06
N PRO A 564 -10.72 -24.77 11.31
CA PRO A 564 -11.44 -25.74 10.50
C PRO A 564 -11.55 -25.36 9.02
N VAL A 565 -11.34 -26.34 8.13
CA VAL A 565 -11.44 -26.20 6.67
C VAL A 565 -12.46 -27.22 6.13
N PRO A 566 -13.41 -26.82 5.26
CA PRO A 566 -14.35 -27.77 4.66
C PRO A 566 -13.60 -28.79 3.80
N ALA A 567 -13.84 -30.08 4.06
CA ALA A 567 -13.19 -31.19 3.39
C ALA A 567 -14.15 -32.03 2.54
N SER A 568 -15.42 -32.11 2.94
CA SER A 568 -16.44 -32.85 2.21
C SER A 568 -17.83 -32.22 2.37
N VAL A 569 -18.67 -32.41 1.35
CA VAL A 569 -20.08 -32.02 1.38
C VAL A 569 -20.90 -33.17 0.80
N ARG A 570 -21.98 -33.57 1.48
CA ARG A 570 -22.87 -34.63 1.01
C ARG A 570 -24.31 -34.38 1.43
N ARG A 571 -25.26 -34.99 0.71
CA ARG A 571 -26.67 -35.04 1.09
C ARG A 571 -26.93 -36.27 1.96
N GLU A 572 -27.66 -36.09 3.06
CA GLU A 572 -28.19 -37.17 3.90
C GLU A 572 -29.68 -36.92 4.14
N GLY A 573 -30.54 -37.50 3.29
CA GLY A 573 -31.99 -37.28 3.36
C GLY A 573 -32.37 -35.81 3.12
N ASP A 574 -33.00 -35.18 4.12
CA ASP A 574 -33.38 -33.77 4.16
C ASP A 574 -32.31 -32.87 4.79
N THR A 575 -31.07 -33.35 4.83
CA THR A 575 -29.93 -32.59 5.36
C THR A 575 -28.77 -32.52 4.39
N VAL A 576 -27.94 -31.49 4.55
CA VAL A 576 -26.63 -31.37 3.91
C VAL A 576 -25.58 -31.42 5.00
N VAL A 577 -24.60 -32.31 4.88
CA VAL A 577 -23.54 -32.51 5.87
C VAL A 577 -22.22 -32.02 5.30
N VAL A 578 -21.55 -31.14 6.05
CA VAL A 578 -20.21 -30.62 5.74
C VAL A 578 -19.21 -31.19 6.73
N GLY A 579 -18.22 -31.94 6.25
CA GLY A 579 -17.11 -32.44 7.07
C GLY A 579 -15.92 -31.48 7.07
N PHE A 580 -15.22 -31.36 8.20
CA PHE A 580 -14.10 -30.44 8.38
C PHE A 580 -12.79 -31.14 8.72
N ASP A 581 -11.72 -30.72 8.04
CA ASP A 581 -10.32 -31.00 8.38
C ASP A 581 -9.73 -29.82 9.18
N ASP A 582 -8.45 -29.93 9.57
CA ASP A 582 -7.71 -28.91 10.34
C ASP A 582 -8.41 -28.47 11.64
N VAL A 583 -9.13 -29.41 12.27
CA VAL A 583 -9.80 -29.20 13.56
C VAL A 583 -8.85 -29.57 14.71
N ASP A 584 -8.42 -28.58 15.49
CA ASP A 584 -7.73 -28.83 16.76
C ASP A 584 -8.74 -29.20 17.86
N GLY A 585 -8.68 -30.45 18.33
CA GLY A 585 -9.69 -31.01 19.23
C GLY A 585 -11.03 -31.26 18.50
N ALA A 586 -12.08 -30.57 18.94
CA ALA A 586 -13.45 -30.69 18.43
C ALA A 586 -13.97 -29.38 17.83
N LEU A 587 -14.95 -29.48 16.92
CA LEU A 587 -15.76 -28.35 16.49
C LEU A 587 -16.63 -27.87 17.66
N VAL A 588 -16.68 -26.57 17.86
CA VAL A 588 -17.49 -25.93 18.90
C VAL A 588 -18.23 -24.73 18.33
N ALA A 589 -19.40 -24.45 18.92
CA ALA A 589 -20.14 -23.22 18.68
C ALA A 589 -19.82 -22.21 19.78
N TYR A 590 -19.34 -21.02 19.41
CA TYR A 590 -19.06 -19.95 20.37
C TYR A 590 -20.09 -18.82 20.22
N GLY A 591 -20.69 -18.40 21.34
CA GLY A 591 -21.65 -17.29 21.36
C GLY A 591 -23.05 -17.59 20.80
N ALA A 592 -23.37 -18.85 20.49
CA ALA A 592 -24.69 -19.31 20.04
C ALA A 592 -24.88 -20.82 20.32
N ASP A 593 -26.13 -21.31 20.27
CA ASP A 593 -26.48 -22.73 20.47
C ASP A 593 -25.98 -23.66 19.34
N GLY A 594 -25.51 -23.08 18.23
CA GLY A 594 -24.97 -23.80 17.08
C GLY A 594 -24.26 -22.87 16.09
N PRO A 595 -23.67 -23.43 15.03
CA PRO A 595 -23.10 -22.63 13.96
C PRO A 595 -24.17 -21.77 13.28
N VAL A 596 -23.86 -20.50 13.03
CA VAL A 596 -24.70 -19.59 12.23
C VAL A 596 -23.92 -19.10 11.01
N GLY A 597 -24.62 -18.61 9.99
CA GLY A 597 -24.01 -18.09 8.76
C GLY A 597 -23.76 -19.15 7.68
N PHE A 598 -24.34 -20.34 7.82
CA PHE A 598 -24.43 -21.31 6.71
C PHE A 598 -25.56 -20.94 5.77
N GLU A 599 -25.32 -21.06 4.47
CA GLU A 599 -26.29 -20.79 3.43
C GLU A 599 -26.39 -21.98 2.47
N LEU A 600 -27.60 -22.34 2.08
CA LEU A 600 -27.87 -23.28 1.00
C LEU A 600 -28.41 -22.49 -0.20
N CYS A 601 -27.82 -22.73 -1.37
CA CYS A 601 -28.15 -22.02 -2.59
C CYS A 601 -28.55 -22.98 -3.71
N ASP A 602 -29.52 -22.58 -4.51
CA ASP A 602 -29.97 -23.30 -5.68
C ASP A 602 -29.20 -22.79 -6.92
N ALA A 603 -29.53 -23.29 -8.11
CA ALA A 603 -28.86 -22.86 -9.35
C ALA A 603 -29.12 -21.39 -9.70
N GLN A 604 -30.27 -20.84 -9.29
CA GLN A 604 -30.69 -19.48 -9.64
C GLN A 604 -29.90 -18.41 -8.86
N PRO A 605 -29.55 -17.27 -9.48
CA PRO A 605 -28.99 -16.12 -8.77
C PRO A 605 -29.90 -15.65 -7.63
N GLY A 606 -29.32 -15.27 -6.49
CA GLY A 606 -30.08 -14.78 -5.33
C GLY A 606 -30.91 -15.85 -4.59
N SER A 607 -30.69 -17.14 -4.89
CA SER A 607 -31.43 -18.25 -4.25
C SER A 607 -30.92 -18.64 -2.87
N CYS A 608 -29.75 -18.15 -2.44
CA CYS A 608 -29.15 -18.50 -1.15
C CYS A 608 -30.08 -18.17 0.03
N ARG A 609 -30.24 -19.11 0.95
CA ARG A 609 -31.01 -18.96 2.20
C ARG A 609 -30.20 -19.48 3.37
N TYR A 610 -30.29 -18.81 4.53
CA TYR A 610 -29.66 -19.31 5.75
C TYR A 610 -30.24 -20.68 6.13
N ALA A 611 -29.36 -21.59 6.54
CA ALA A 611 -29.70 -22.94 6.97
C ALA A 611 -29.39 -23.11 8.45
N GLY A 612 -30.33 -23.70 9.20
CA GLY A 612 -30.09 -24.09 10.59
C GLY A 612 -29.03 -25.18 10.64
N ALA A 613 -28.03 -25.03 11.51
CA ALA A 613 -26.87 -25.91 11.56
C ALA A 613 -26.65 -26.49 12.97
N ARG A 614 -26.17 -27.74 13.04
CA ARG A 614 -25.77 -28.39 14.29
C ARG A 614 -24.44 -29.11 14.11
N ILE A 615 -23.62 -29.13 15.16
CA ILE A 615 -22.34 -29.85 15.16
C ILE A 615 -22.58 -31.33 15.49
N ARG A 616 -21.98 -32.22 14.71
CA ARG A 616 -21.92 -33.67 14.92
C ARG A 616 -20.47 -34.14 14.77
N GLY A 617 -19.70 -34.14 15.87
CA GLY A 617 -18.27 -34.47 15.84
C GLY A 617 -17.47 -33.45 15.02
N ARG A 618 -16.83 -33.89 13.93
CA ARG A 618 -16.13 -33.02 12.96
C ARG A 618 -16.98 -32.62 11.76
N GLU A 619 -18.29 -32.82 11.87
CA GLU A 619 -19.25 -32.46 10.83
C GLU A 619 -20.21 -31.37 11.31
N VAL A 620 -20.70 -30.59 10.37
CA VAL A 620 -21.85 -29.71 10.57
C VAL A 620 -23.00 -30.20 9.70
N VAL A 621 -24.14 -30.46 10.35
CA VAL A 621 -25.38 -30.92 9.71
C VAL A 621 -26.31 -29.74 9.52
N LEU A 622 -26.64 -29.45 8.26
CA LEU A 622 -27.51 -28.36 7.83
C LEU A 622 -28.90 -28.89 7.55
N GLN A 623 -29.91 -28.23 8.11
CA GLN A 623 -31.31 -28.49 7.78
C GLN A 623 -31.59 -28.03 6.36
N ALA A 624 -32.09 -28.93 5.51
CA ALA A 624 -32.32 -28.69 4.10
C ALA A 624 -33.67 -29.30 3.65
N PRO A 625 -34.82 -28.70 4.01
CA PRO A 625 -36.15 -29.23 3.67
C PRO A 625 -36.35 -29.50 2.16
N ASN A 626 -35.58 -28.81 1.31
CA ASN A 626 -35.49 -29.05 -0.13
C ASN A 626 -34.03 -29.33 -0.56
N ALA A 627 -33.38 -30.32 0.09
CA ALA A 627 -31.98 -30.68 -0.16
C ALA A 627 -31.66 -30.99 -1.64
N ALA A 628 -32.66 -31.45 -2.39
CA ALA A 628 -32.52 -31.76 -3.82
C ALA A 628 -32.33 -30.50 -4.69
N ALA A 629 -32.91 -29.35 -4.31
CA ALA A 629 -32.76 -28.10 -5.05
C ALA A 629 -31.44 -27.36 -4.74
N ALA A 630 -30.90 -27.58 -3.54
CA ALA A 630 -29.63 -26.97 -3.12
C ALA A 630 -28.47 -27.55 -3.94
N THR A 631 -27.76 -26.69 -4.67
CA THR A 631 -26.60 -27.04 -5.51
C THR A 631 -25.28 -26.62 -4.88
N ARG A 632 -25.30 -25.70 -3.91
CA ARG A 632 -24.11 -25.12 -3.26
C ARG A 632 -24.36 -24.85 -1.79
N VAL A 633 -23.31 -24.96 -0.99
CA VAL A 633 -23.26 -24.53 0.41
C VAL A 633 -22.23 -23.40 0.55
N ARG A 634 -22.57 -22.37 1.31
CA ARG A 634 -21.66 -21.28 1.70
C ARG A 634 -21.59 -21.18 3.22
N TYR A 635 -20.47 -20.67 3.73
CA TYR A 635 -20.30 -20.29 5.13
C TYR A 635 -19.61 -18.94 5.22
N GLY A 636 -20.15 -18.03 6.03
CA GLY A 636 -19.53 -16.72 6.29
C GLY A 636 -19.35 -15.88 5.02
N TRP A 637 -20.25 -16.01 4.04
CA TRP A 637 -20.15 -15.35 2.74
C TRP A 637 -20.71 -13.92 2.75
N ALA A 638 -20.04 -13.03 3.50
CA ALA A 638 -20.37 -11.61 3.56
C ALA A 638 -19.15 -10.78 3.97
N ASP A 639 -19.28 -9.45 3.94
CA ASP A 639 -18.23 -8.53 4.38
C ASP A 639 -18.00 -8.65 5.91
N SER A 640 -19.08 -8.73 6.69
CA SER A 640 -19.07 -8.81 8.16
C SER A 640 -20.01 -9.90 8.72
N PRO A 641 -19.86 -11.18 8.34
CA PRO A 641 -20.70 -12.27 8.85
C PRO A 641 -20.51 -12.48 10.35
N VAL A 642 -21.57 -12.95 11.01
CA VAL A 642 -21.46 -13.49 12.36
C VAL A 642 -20.84 -14.88 12.27
N VAL A 643 -19.67 -15.07 12.87
CA VAL A 643 -18.93 -16.33 12.87
C VAL A 643 -19.03 -16.96 14.26
N THR A 644 -19.56 -18.17 14.34
CA THR A 644 -19.71 -18.93 15.59
C THR A 644 -19.11 -20.33 15.51
N LEU A 645 -18.60 -20.79 14.37
CA LEU A 645 -17.97 -22.10 14.22
C LEU A 645 -16.46 -21.99 14.48
N TYR A 646 -16.00 -22.65 15.53
CA TYR A 646 -14.61 -22.67 15.95
C TYR A 646 -14.12 -24.10 16.19
N ASP A 647 -12.82 -24.28 16.35
CA ASP A 647 -12.25 -25.46 16.99
C ASP A 647 -11.97 -25.22 18.49
N SER A 648 -11.47 -26.25 19.19
CA SER A 648 -11.19 -26.17 20.62
C SER A 648 -9.97 -25.30 20.96
N ALA A 649 -9.15 -24.95 19.96
CA ALA A 649 -8.06 -24.00 20.10
C ALA A 649 -8.52 -22.54 19.93
N GLY A 650 -9.81 -22.30 19.68
CA GLY A 650 -10.38 -20.98 19.51
C GLY A 650 -10.10 -20.37 18.13
N LEU A 651 -9.82 -21.20 17.11
CA LEU A 651 -9.67 -20.74 15.72
C LEU A 651 -11.00 -20.85 14.97
N PRO A 652 -11.44 -19.78 14.28
CA PRO A 652 -12.68 -19.81 13.52
C PRO A 652 -12.53 -20.63 12.24
N ALA A 653 -13.61 -21.25 11.80
CA ALA A 653 -13.74 -21.64 10.41
C ALA A 653 -13.76 -20.36 9.54
N GLY A 654 -12.91 -20.29 8.52
CA GLY A 654 -12.99 -19.19 7.57
C GLY A 654 -14.05 -19.42 6.50
N PRO A 655 -14.31 -18.42 5.63
CA PRO A 655 -15.40 -18.48 4.68
C PRO A 655 -15.08 -19.45 3.54
N PHE A 656 -16.12 -20.06 3.00
CA PHE A 656 -16.03 -20.94 1.84
C PHE A 656 -17.34 -21.00 1.06
N GLU A 657 -17.23 -21.50 -0.16
CA GLU A 657 -18.32 -21.94 -1.00
C GLU A 657 -17.92 -23.28 -1.63
N THR A 658 -18.82 -24.25 -1.63
CA THR A 658 -18.57 -25.58 -2.21
C THR A 658 -19.84 -26.12 -2.86
N ALA A 659 -19.67 -26.86 -3.97
CA ALA A 659 -20.78 -27.53 -4.64
C ALA A 659 -21.30 -28.70 -3.79
N ILE A 660 -22.61 -28.91 -3.83
CA ILE A 660 -23.27 -30.07 -3.23
C ILE A 660 -23.37 -31.14 -4.34
N PRO A 661 -22.75 -32.32 -4.18
CA PRO A 661 -22.81 -33.40 -5.15
C PRO A 661 -24.23 -33.92 -5.46
#